data_AF-A0A3T1DEZ0-F1
#
_entry.id   AF-A0A3T1DEZ0-F1
#
_cell.length_a   1.000
_cell.length_b   1.000
_cell.length_c   1.000
_cell.angle_alpha   90.00
_cell.angle_beta   90.00
_cell.angle_gamma   90.00
#
_symmetry.space_group_name_H-M   'P 1'
#
loop_
_entity.id
_entity.type
_entity.pdbx_description
1 polymer ?
#
loop_
_entity_poly.entity_id
_entity_poly.type
_entity_poly.pdbx_seq_one_letter_code
_entity_poly.pdbx_strand_id
1 'polypeptide(L)'
;MLRKLLNRSAVLALVLSLIVSTSFIFQNGLALASTNDSIGKVPSIATISSEIDTSSSEPVNVIVQMESEPVAVSKNAAKMGRRSFKVSTEASIKKEQSDVLLKASKQGLRLRKNYEYNTVFNGMEVTLPADQIPKLAELPGVKAIHENRTFYAISDSNSSATDADHPYYETQPLWQIGVDYAWSQGLTGKGLKVGVIDTGVDYLHPDLANAYKGGYNSFLQTEDPYEEKPLGSNPGTSHGTHVAGTIVGTAANTTSKFAQKGIAYEAGLYAYKVLGYNASTGGTSGTTAQVIDGIEHAVKDGMDVINLSLGSDDVKDSDSPDSIALNNAVLHGTVVVIANGNAGPSYYSMGAPASSSLSISVGAVSSPSSNYTATATSTITGQTYQLPIRGWTLGNDDFASLFGTDPVDAVYVRLGLESDYNNVDVTGKIAIVSRGYQTFLEKFASAKKHGAKAVIIFNGNNKINAPFTPDLSTSIAGKDDYIGGFGTEFYGAFDYIPIMDMKGKEGRELASALLANPSAKLTFTFDSDYQEKINPGDRVADFSSRGPSSDGNLSIKPDFVAPGVNVLSTFPAYGRDYSAAYARLDGTSMATPHITGLALLLKQAHPEWTPFDIRAALGNTADQISDETGTLYDVYSQGAGRVNVKNALLTPALLQSVEEITILDKDMNPQAVTNYGDNTSFGTIRNGETKTKQLQLKNTSDNPVQYQASVRMHPSVTGNNTSDISKIGVELGETDAGTINVNANSAKGFSLSVTPTVDTAKGVYEGDVVLTSNGLPSLHLPFSIHVGDELPDNGLGLQELTLSNPSIIVDGEDTTRPIDISFKLTASNVNAILLKIYDINNEYIGMLDVLSVDSTFSGNFGTGTRIYEGMTQKYYQDYEYYWRTIQSLPEGQYTLKVTAASAYNPANNTAEKFFSAYKTFSVKSLDSIEQPKVLDAKNRFVPNITNTTHTGVPVLTLPTTAGITYEITESSNTNYIGNNGILLSLPSSGTANVTLTVTIASASKPSLQLKALVNVVLAAKAITGFTFGDLSPVVTGTVDEIAKTVALTVPYGTDVTTLVPTITHTGASVSPSSGAAKDFTNPVTYTVTAADNSTQQYVVTVTVAANPAKAITGFAFNGLTPAVTGAVNESAKTIALTVPYGTNVTALVPTITHTGASVSPSSGAAKDFTNPVTYTVMAADNSTQQYSVRVTIAAMNAPSAPVIQSAIGGDGQVTIEWNPVTAAAGYNIYMSTTPGAYGTALGSVSRCYGEPYHK
;
A
#
# COMPACT_ATOMS: atom_id res chain seq x y z
N MET A 1 -36.91 -41.97 -38.85
CA MET A 1 -37.14 -43.36 -38.35
C MET A 1 -36.86 -43.33 -36.84
N LEU A 2 -37.82 -43.70 -35.96
CA LEU A 2 -37.91 -45.00 -35.25
C LEU A 2 -36.61 -45.37 -34.50
N ARG A 3 -36.56 -45.69 -33.18
CA ARG A 3 -37.53 -45.92 -32.04
C ARG A 3 -36.80 -45.47 -30.73
N LYS A 4 -37.29 -45.40 -29.48
CA LYS A 4 -38.41 -45.91 -28.61
C LYS A 4 -38.72 -44.77 -27.56
N LEU A 5 -39.80 -44.60 -26.78
CA LEU A 5 -40.96 -45.39 -26.28
C LEU A 5 -40.64 -46.32 -25.07
N LEU A 6 -41.29 -46.29 -23.88
CA LEU A 6 -42.55 -45.64 -23.39
C LEU A 6 -42.75 -45.74 -21.84
N ASN A 7 -43.63 -44.91 -21.24
CA ASN A 7 -44.50 -45.15 -20.02
C ASN A 7 -43.84 -45.34 -18.62
N ARG A 8 -44.50 -45.23 -17.43
CA ARG A 8 -45.80 -44.73 -16.84
C ARG A 8 -45.63 -44.78 -15.28
N SER A 9 -46.43 -44.28 -14.32
CA SER A 9 -47.48 -43.25 -14.08
C SER A 9 -48.27 -43.66 -12.79
N ALA A 10 -48.98 -42.72 -12.13
CA ALA A 10 -50.01 -42.88 -11.06
C ALA A 10 -49.59 -43.02 -9.56
N VAL A 11 -50.37 -42.67 -8.49
CA VAL A 11 -51.30 -41.52 -8.17
C VAL A 11 -51.95 -41.67 -6.75
N LEU A 12 -52.44 -40.55 -6.12
CA LEU A 12 -53.26 -40.44 -4.86
C LEU A 12 -52.51 -40.65 -3.49
N ALA A 13 -52.88 -40.10 -2.30
CA ALA A 13 -53.98 -39.20 -1.84
C ALA A 13 -53.69 -38.45 -0.48
N LEU A 14 -54.54 -37.46 -0.13
CA LEU A 14 -54.98 -36.97 1.22
C LEU A 14 -54.17 -35.96 2.14
N VAL A 15 -54.42 -34.65 1.94
CA VAL A 15 -54.94 -33.57 2.87
C VAL A 15 -54.52 -33.42 4.37
N LEU A 16 -54.18 -32.16 4.75
CA LEU A 16 -53.99 -31.52 6.10
C LEU A 16 -52.75 -31.99 6.94
N SER A 17 -51.99 -31.14 7.65
CA SER A 17 -52.10 -29.70 8.03
C SER A 17 -50.73 -29.09 8.45
N LEU A 18 -50.49 -27.77 8.21
CA LEU A 18 -49.54 -26.81 8.87
C LEU A 18 -48.10 -27.30 9.27
N ILE A 19 -46.98 -26.58 9.05
CA ILE A 19 -46.74 -25.13 8.95
C ILE A 19 -45.34 -24.80 8.33
N VAL A 20 -45.10 -23.53 7.94
CA VAL A 20 -43.79 -22.86 7.66
C VAL A 20 -42.98 -23.22 6.38
N SER A 21 -42.98 -22.25 5.46
CA SER A 21 -42.02 -21.87 4.38
C SER A 21 -40.91 -22.82 3.89
N THR A 22 -40.93 -23.09 2.57
CA THR A 22 -40.07 -22.39 1.57
C THR A 22 -40.61 -22.65 0.16
N SER A 23 -40.55 -21.66 -0.74
CA SER A 23 -41.14 -21.77 -2.09
C SER A 23 -40.16 -21.31 -3.17
N PHE A 24 -39.94 -22.15 -4.18
CA PHE A 24 -39.04 -21.86 -5.30
C PHE A 24 -39.76 -22.07 -6.65
N ILE A 25 -39.71 -21.02 -7.48
CA ILE A 25 -39.94 -20.93 -8.94
C ILE A 25 -41.29 -21.29 -9.64
N PHE A 26 -41.55 -20.49 -10.69
CA PHE A 26 -42.42 -20.68 -11.88
C PHE A 26 -43.95 -20.68 -11.70
N GLN A 27 -44.75 -20.07 -12.60
CA GLN A 27 -44.58 -19.92 -14.06
C GLN A 27 -45.00 -18.55 -14.68
N ASN A 28 -44.30 -18.23 -15.78
CA ASN A 28 -44.77 -17.66 -17.07
C ASN A 28 -45.73 -16.44 -17.15
N GLY A 29 -45.25 -15.39 -17.81
CA GLY A 29 -46.03 -14.35 -18.49
C GLY A 29 -45.22 -13.78 -19.66
N LEU A 30 -45.84 -13.53 -20.82
CA LEU A 30 -45.13 -13.16 -22.06
C LEU A 30 -44.48 -11.77 -21.97
N ALA A 31 -43.30 -11.62 -22.56
CA ALA A 31 -42.70 -10.33 -22.93
C ALA A 31 -42.33 -10.35 -24.44
N LEU A 32 -42.63 -9.26 -25.14
CA LEU A 32 -42.31 -9.08 -26.56
C LEU A 32 -40.84 -8.68 -26.72
N ALA A 33 -40.18 -9.18 -27.77
CA ALA A 33 -38.81 -8.81 -28.07
C ALA A 33 -38.74 -7.40 -28.68
N SER A 34 -38.05 -6.47 -27.99
CA SER A 34 -37.63 -5.19 -28.56
C SER A 34 -36.24 -5.33 -29.16
N THR A 35 -36.14 -5.42 -30.49
CA THR A 35 -34.87 -5.36 -31.20
C THR A 35 -34.26 -3.96 -31.10
N ASN A 36 -33.12 -3.84 -30.44
CA ASN A 36 -32.27 -2.65 -30.48
C ASN A 36 -30.82 -3.11 -30.60
N ASP A 37 -30.35 -3.22 -31.84
CA ASP A 37 -29.01 -3.67 -32.18
C ASP A 37 -28.05 -2.48 -32.33
N SER A 38 -26.75 -2.76 -32.23
CA SER A 38 -25.64 -1.88 -32.65
C SER A 38 -25.70 -0.38 -32.27
N ILE A 39 -25.12 -0.03 -31.12
CA ILE A 39 -24.21 1.13 -31.03
C ILE A 39 -22.91 0.60 -30.40
N GLY A 40 -21.79 0.71 -31.10
CA GLY A 40 -20.54 0.05 -30.73
C GLY A 40 -19.78 0.74 -29.59
N LYS A 41 -19.17 -0.06 -28.70
CA LYS A 41 -17.98 0.38 -27.97
C LYS A 41 -16.83 0.53 -28.96
N VAL A 42 -16.08 1.63 -28.88
CA VAL A 42 -14.67 1.64 -29.35
C VAL A 42 -13.85 0.83 -28.32
N PRO A 43 -13.03 -0.15 -28.74
CA PRO A 43 -12.14 -0.88 -27.83
C PRO A 43 -11.04 0.03 -27.24
N SER A 44 -10.55 -0.32 -26.06
CA SER A 44 -9.16 0.00 -25.71
C SER A 44 -8.26 -0.87 -26.57
N ILE A 45 -7.24 -0.31 -27.20
CA ILE A 45 -6.30 -1.05 -28.05
C ILE A 45 -5.11 -1.46 -27.17
N ALA A 46 -4.78 -2.74 -27.16
CA ALA A 46 -3.70 -3.27 -26.33
C ALA A 46 -2.31 -2.80 -26.79
N THR A 47 -1.33 -2.81 -25.88
CA THR A 47 0.08 -2.81 -26.31
C THR A 47 0.40 -4.13 -26.99
N ILE A 48 1.33 -4.12 -27.94
CA ILE A 48 2.08 -5.31 -28.36
C ILE A 48 3.57 -4.95 -28.31
N SER A 49 4.41 -5.90 -27.92
CA SER A 49 5.86 -5.73 -27.84
C SER A 49 6.53 -5.57 -29.21
N SER A 50 7.50 -4.64 -29.28
CA SER A 50 8.30 -4.35 -30.47
C SER A 50 9.39 -5.38 -30.80
N GLU A 51 9.39 -6.53 -30.15
CA GLU A 51 10.28 -7.65 -30.50
C GLU A 51 9.50 -8.80 -31.18
N ILE A 52 8.18 -8.67 -31.37
CA ILE A 52 7.35 -9.62 -32.12
C ILE A 52 7.26 -9.16 -33.58
N ASP A 53 7.97 -9.80 -34.52
CA ASP A 53 7.66 -9.63 -35.95
C ASP A 53 6.29 -10.23 -36.25
N THR A 54 5.36 -9.34 -36.56
CA THR A 54 3.93 -9.62 -36.73
C THR A 54 3.47 -9.37 -38.17
N SER A 55 4.41 -9.02 -39.06
CA SER A 55 4.22 -9.08 -40.52
C SER A 55 4.27 -10.53 -41.03
N SER A 56 4.88 -11.42 -40.24
CA SER A 56 5.05 -12.84 -40.55
C SER A 56 3.74 -13.65 -40.49
N SER A 57 3.56 -14.57 -41.43
CA SER A 57 2.49 -15.57 -41.40
C SER A 57 2.84 -16.84 -40.62
N GLU A 58 4.06 -16.92 -40.07
CA GLU A 58 4.49 -18.06 -39.27
C GLU A 58 3.83 -18.05 -37.88
N PRO A 59 3.51 -19.22 -37.29
CA PRO A 59 2.98 -19.30 -35.94
C PRO A 59 4.02 -18.91 -34.89
N VAL A 60 3.74 -17.86 -34.13
CA VAL A 60 4.57 -17.39 -33.00
C VAL A 60 3.84 -17.59 -31.67
N ASN A 61 4.61 -17.60 -30.58
CA ASN A 61 4.11 -17.74 -29.22
C ASN A 61 4.21 -16.39 -28.48
N VAL A 62 3.10 -15.95 -27.87
CA VAL A 62 3.02 -14.64 -27.19
C VAL A 62 2.22 -14.69 -25.90
N ILE A 63 2.61 -13.85 -24.93
CA ILE A 63 2.00 -13.70 -23.60
C ILE A 63 0.94 -12.60 -23.66
N VAL A 64 -0.34 -13.00 -23.74
CA VAL A 64 -1.47 -12.06 -23.76
C VAL A 64 -1.87 -11.74 -22.33
N GLN A 65 -1.67 -10.49 -21.91
CA GLN A 65 -2.10 -9.94 -20.63
C GLN A 65 -3.53 -9.39 -20.73
N MET A 66 -4.39 -9.67 -19.75
CA MET A 66 -5.77 -9.18 -19.75
C MET A 66 -5.90 -7.78 -19.09
N GLU A 67 -7.07 -7.14 -19.29
CA GLU A 67 -7.44 -5.87 -18.64
C GLU A 67 -7.49 -5.97 -17.10
N SER A 68 -8.10 -7.00 -16.50
CA SER A 68 -8.30 -7.03 -15.04
C SER A 68 -7.04 -7.37 -14.24
N GLU A 69 -6.87 -6.75 -13.07
CA GLU A 69 -5.76 -7.07 -12.15
C GLU A 69 -5.85 -8.52 -11.60
N PRO A 70 -4.71 -9.23 -11.43
CA PRO A 70 -4.69 -10.62 -10.95
C PRO A 70 -5.11 -10.76 -9.48
N VAL A 71 -5.39 -12.01 -9.05
CA VAL A 71 -5.92 -12.27 -7.71
C VAL A 71 -4.99 -11.75 -6.60
N ALA A 72 -3.66 -11.88 -6.75
CA ALA A 72 -2.69 -11.40 -5.76
C ALA A 72 -2.79 -9.89 -5.49
N VAL A 73 -2.78 -9.07 -6.55
CA VAL A 73 -2.89 -7.60 -6.46
C VAL A 73 -4.21 -7.21 -5.78
N SER A 74 -5.32 -7.81 -6.19
CA SER A 74 -6.64 -7.47 -5.61
C SER A 74 -6.79 -7.89 -4.13
N LYS A 75 -6.19 -9.03 -3.73
CA LYS A 75 -6.08 -9.44 -2.31
C LYS A 75 -5.22 -8.45 -1.51
N ASN A 76 -4.10 -8.01 -2.05
CA ASN A 76 -3.21 -7.05 -1.38
C ASN A 76 -3.90 -5.68 -1.20
N ALA A 77 -4.48 -5.12 -2.25
CA ALA A 77 -5.21 -3.86 -2.20
C ALA A 77 -6.37 -3.87 -1.18
N ALA A 78 -7.06 -5.01 -1.04
CA ALA A 78 -8.08 -5.21 0.00
C ALA A 78 -7.49 -5.24 1.42
N LYS A 79 -6.33 -5.89 1.65
CA LYS A 79 -5.60 -5.83 2.94
C LYS A 79 -5.17 -4.39 3.27
N MET A 80 -4.72 -3.61 2.28
CA MET A 80 -4.37 -2.18 2.43
C MET A 80 -5.59 -1.25 2.58
N GLY A 81 -6.82 -1.78 2.64
CA GLY A 81 -8.03 -0.97 2.78
C GLY A 81 -8.39 -0.09 1.56
N ARG A 82 -7.75 -0.30 0.40
CA ARG A 82 -7.96 0.49 -0.82
C ARG A 82 -9.31 0.13 -1.46
N ARG A 83 -10.39 0.74 -0.96
CA ARG A 83 -11.81 0.49 -1.34
C ARG A 83 -12.15 0.73 -2.83
N SER A 84 -11.24 1.28 -3.62
CA SER A 84 -11.39 1.48 -5.07
C SER A 84 -11.28 0.19 -5.90
N PHE A 85 -10.61 -0.84 -5.37
CA PHE A 85 -10.35 -2.07 -6.11
C PHE A 85 -11.55 -3.02 -6.09
N LYS A 86 -11.96 -3.46 -7.27
CA LYS A 86 -12.92 -4.56 -7.45
C LYS A 86 -12.17 -5.87 -7.16
N VAL A 87 -12.67 -6.69 -6.24
CA VAL A 87 -11.98 -7.94 -5.86
C VAL A 87 -12.01 -8.92 -7.04
N SER A 88 -10.85 -9.19 -7.63
CA SER A 88 -10.68 -10.21 -8.65
C SER A 88 -10.70 -11.61 -8.02
N THR A 89 -11.53 -12.47 -8.56
CA THR A 89 -11.55 -13.91 -8.25
C THR A 89 -10.99 -14.69 -9.44
N GLU A 90 -10.47 -15.90 -9.20
CA GLU A 90 -10.09 -16.79 -10.31
C GLU A 90 -11.26 -17.02 -11.27
N ALA A 91 -12.49 -17.14 -10.75
CA ALA A 91 -13.68 -17.37 -11.56
C ALA A 91 -14.02 -16.17 -12.47
N SER A 92 -13.80 -14.93 -12.00
CA SER A 92 -13.98 -13.74 -12.84
C SER A 92 -12.87 -13.59 -13.88
N ILE A 93 -11.62 -13.95 -13.54
CA ILE A 93 -10.48 -13.90 -14.47
C ILE A 93 -10.59 -14.98 -15.54
N LYS A 94 -10.81 -16.24 -15.15
CA LYS A 94 -11.04 -17.36 -16.10
C LYS A 94 -12.24 -17.08 -17.02
N LYS A 95 -13.25 -16.34 -16.54
CA LYS A 95 -14.35 -15.85 -17.39
C LYS A 95 -13.91 -14.76 -18.37
N GLU A 96 -13.14 -13.76 -17.94
CA GLU A 96 -12.58 -12.72 -18.82
C GLU A 96 -11.73 -13.33 -19.95
N GLN A 97 -10.82 -14.24 -19.60
CA GLN A 97 -9.97 -15.01 -20.52
C GLN A 97 -10.81 -15.85 -21.49
N SER A 98 -11.81 -16.59 -20.98
CA SER A 98 -12.77 -17.34 -21.81
C SER A 98 -13.59 -16.45 -22.75
N ASP A 99 -14.01 -15.27 -22.29
CA ASP A 99 -14.73 -14.29 -23.11
C ASP A 99 -13.82 -13.71 -24.20
N VAL A 100 -12.51 -13.50 -23.95
CA VAL A 100 -11.52 -13.10 -24.97
C VAL A 100 -11.32 -14.21 -26.00
N LEU A 101 -11.05 -15.44 -25.57
CA LEU A 101 -10.90 -16.61 -26.46
C LEU A 101 -12.13 -16.83 -27.35
N LEU A 102 -13.34 -16.64 -26.79
CA LEU A 102 -14.59 -16.73 -27.53
C LEU A 102 -14.79 -15.58 -28.53
N LYS A 103 -14.31 -14.36 -28.25
CA LYS A 103 -14.31 -13.25 -29.23
C LYS A 103 -13.32 -13.54 -30.37
N ALA A 104 -12.10 -13.98 -30.04
CA ALA A 104 -11.07 -14.34 -31.01
C ALA A 104 -11.56 -15.39 -32.01
N SER A 105 -12.16 -16.48 -31.49
CA SER A 105 -12.76 -17.54 -32.30
C SER A 105 -13.90 -17.02 -33.20
N LYS A 106 -14.73 -16.09 -32.72
CA LYS A 106 -15.79 -15.45 -33.53
C LYS A 106 -15.27 -14.51 -34.62
N GLN A 107 -14.11 -13.90 -34.43
CA GLN A 107 -13.40 -13.15 -35.47
C GLN A 107 -12.58 -14.04 -36.42
N GLY A 108 -12.57 -15.36 -36.19
CA GLY A 108 -11.86 -16.34 -37.03
C GLY A 108 -10.38 -16.52 -36.69
N LEU A 109 -9.88 -15.88 -35.63
CA LEU A 109 -8.49 -16.00 -35.18
C LEU A 109 -8.23 -17.43 -34.69
N ARG A 110 -7.23 -18.10 -35.29
CA ARG A 110 -6.90 -19.50 -34.99
C ARG A 110 -5.82 -19.60 -33.93
N LEU A 111 -6.13 -19.10 -32.74
CA LEU A 111 -5.24 -19.24 -31.58
C LEU A 111 -5.33 -20.64 -30.93
N ARG A 112 -4.18 -21.11 -30.43
CA ARG A 112 -4.06 -22.25 -29.51
C ARG A 112 -3.59 -21.70 -28.18
N LYS A 113 -4.43 -21.78 -27.13
CA LYS A 113 -4.00 -21.49 -25.76
C LYS A 113 -3.09 -22.62 -25.29
N ASN A 114 -1.92 -22.26 -24.78
CA ASN A 114 -0.93 -23.21 -24.27
C ASN A 114 -0.89 -23.15 -22.73
N TYR A 115 -0.85 -21.96 -22.13
CA TYR A 115 -0.80 -21.73 -20.68
C TYR A 115 -1.86 -20.69 -20.25
N GLU A 116 -2.22 -20.63 -18.96
CA GLU A 116 -3.23 -19.70 -18.42
C GLU A 116 -3.01 -19.37 -16.94
N TYR A 117 -2.84 -18.08 -16.64
CA TYR A 117 -2.46 -17.54 -15.34
C TYR A 117 -3.55 -16.61 -14.81
N ASN A 118 -3.78 -16.59 -13.50
CA ASN A 118 -4.80 -15.76 -12.85
C ASN A 118 -4.40 -15.24 -11.46
N THR A 119 -3.44 -15.87 -10.77
CA THR A 119 -3.08 -15.53 -9.40
C THR A 119 -1.96 -14.50 -9.32
N VAL A 120 -0.82 -14.73 -9.98
CA VAL A 120 0.33 -13.80 -10.01
C VAL A 120 0.37 -12.94 -11.27
N PHE A 121 -0.17 -13.45 -12.37
CA PHE A 121 -0.33 -12.73 -13.64
C PHE A 121 -1.76 -12.97 -14.13
N ASN A 122 -2.38 -12.01 -14.82
CA ASN A 122 -3.65 -12.26 -15.51
C ASN A 122 -3.38 -12.30 -17.01
N GLY A 123 -3.32 -13.50 -17.56
CA GLY A 123 -2.99 -13.69 -18.96
C GLY A 123 -2.88 -15.15 -19.39
N MET A 124 -2.43 -15.36 -20.61
CA MET A 124 -2.27 -16.67 -21.22
C MET A 124 -1.19 -16.62 -22.31
N GLU A 125 -0.39 -17.70 -22.44
CA GLU A 125 0.38 -17.88 -23.66
C GLU A 125 -0.54 -18.46 -24.75
N VAL A 126 -0.51 -17.85 -25.93
CA VAL A 126 -1.17 -18.38 -27.13
C VAL A 126 -0.18 -18.53 -28.28
N THR A 127 -0.37 -19.57 -29.08
CA THR A 127 0.23 -19.67 -30.42
C THR A 127 -0.78 -19.22 -31.46
N LEU A 128 -0.38 -18.34 -32.37
CA LEU A 128 -1.12 -17.95 -33.56
C LEU A 128 -0.16 -17.46 -34.66
N PRO A 129 -0.54 -17.50 -35.95
CA PRO A 129 0.19 -16.78 -37.00
C PRO A 129 0.38 -15.32 -36.60
N ALA A 130 1.58 -14.77 -36.78
CA ALA A 130 1.88 -13.44 -36.28
C ALA A 130 0.93 -12.38 -36.90
N ASP A 131 0.61 -12.50 -38.20
CA ASP A 131 -0.39 -11.69 -38.94
C ASP A 131 -1.82 -11.58 -38.34
N GLN A 132 -2.11 -12.32 -37.27
CA GLN A 132 -3.37 -12.30 -36.52
C GLN A 132 -3.28 -11.63 -35.13
N ILE A 133 -2.09 -11.28 -34.64
CA ILE A 133 -1.91 -10.63 -33.34
C ILE A 133 -2.49 -9.20 -33.25
N PRO A 134 -2.50 -8.31 -34.28
CA PRO A 134 -3.16 -7.00 -34.13
C PRO A 134 -4.67 -7.15 -33.89
N LYS A 135 -5.30 -8.12 -34.58
CA LYS A 135 -6.72 -8.47 -34.40
C LYS A 135 -7.01 -9.08 -33.03
N LEU A 136 -5.99 -9.66 -32.39
CA LEU A 136 -6.05 -10.13 -30.99
C LEU A 136 -5.92 -8.94 -30.00
N ALA A 137 -5.08 -7.96 -30.29
CA ALA A 137 -4.95 -6.71 -29.52
C ALA A 137 -6.15 -5.76 -29.64
N GLU A 138 -6.94 -5.87 -30.72
CA GLU A 138 -8.23 -5.19 -30.88
C GLU A 138 -9.34 -5.75 -29.97
N LEU A 139 -9.16 -6.92 -29.34
CA LEU A 139 -10.22 -7.57 -28.56
C LEU A 139 -10.42 -6.92 -27.18
N PRO A 140 -11.64 -6.43 -26.86
CA PRO A 140 -11.93 -5.92 -25.51
C PRO A 140 -11.68 -7.00 -24.45
N GLY A 141 -10.85 -6.69 -23.46
CA GLY A 141 -10.33 -7.61 -22.45
C GLY A 141 -8.82 -7.87 -22.55
N VAL A 142 -8.14 -7.46 -23.63
CA VAL A 142 -6.67 -7.56 -23.77
C VAL A 142 -6.02 -6.22 -23.39
N LYS A 143 -5.01 -6.26 -22.53
CA LYS A 143 -4.21 -5.10 -22.07
C LYS A 143 -2.91 -4.95 -22.84
N ALA A 144 -2.19 -6.08 -22.98
CA ALA A 144 -0.87 -6.14 -23.61
C ALA A 144 -0.64 -7.51 -24.25
N ILE A 145 0.25 -7.58 -25.24
CA ILE A 145 0.75 -8.83 -25.81
C ILE A 145 2.28 -8.76 -25.85
N HIS A 146 2.93 -9.53 -24.99
CA HIS A 146 4.38 -9.56 -24.85
C HIS A 146 4.96 -10.76 -25.60
N GLU A 147 6.20 -10.65 -26.03
CA GLU A 147 6.98 -11.74 -26.59
C GLU A 147 7.21 -12.84 -25.54
N ASN A 148 7.24 -14.10 -25.96
CA ASN A 148 7.66 -15.19 -25.06
C ASN A 148 9.19 -15.37 -25.15
N ARG A 149 9.95 -14.71 -24.26
CA ARG A 149 11.43 -14.75 -24.23
C ARG A 149 11.95 -16.08 -23.72
N THR A 150 13.22 -16.37 -24.02
CA THR A 150 13.94 -17.54 -23.49
C THR A 150 14.69 -17.20 -22.20
N PHE A 151 14.61 -18.09 -21.22
CA PHE A 151 15.34 -18.08 -19.96
C PHE A 151 16.23 -19.32 -19.85
N TYR A 152 17.30 -19.20 -19.08
CA TYR A 152 18.28 -20.27 -18.84
C TYR A 152 18.48 -20.47 -17.34
N ALA A 153 18.97 -21.64 -16.95
CA ALA A 153 19.64 -21.77 -15.66
C ALA A 153 20.88 -20.88 -15.69
N ILE A 154 21.12 -20.10 -14.64
CA ILE A 154 22.24 -19.16 -14.65
C ILE A 154 23.56 -19.95 -14.53
N SER A 155 24.37 -19.85 -15.58
CA SER A 155 25.42 -20.82 -15.97
C SER A 155 26.40 -21.20 -14.87
N ASP A 156 26.60 -22.52 -14.69
CA ASP A 156 27.38 -23.18 -13.65
C ASP A 156 28.70 -23.82 -14.16
N SER A 157 29.70 -23.93 -13.27
CA SER A 157 30.96 -24.66 -13.53
C SER A 157 30.84 -26.11 -13.06
N ASN A 158 30.61 -27.07 -13.99
CA ASN A 158 30.14 -28.40 -13.57
C ASN A 158 31.28 -29.42 -13.43
N SER A 159 31.23 -30.21 -12.36
CA SER A 159 32.19 -31.28 -12.09
C SER A 159 31.51 -32.48 -11.37
N SER A 160 31.80 -33.70 -11.81
CA SER A 160 31.02 -34.91 -11.47
C SER A 160 31.87 -36.02 -10.79
N ALA A 161 31.25 -37.19 -10.53
CA ALA A 161 31.47 -37.89 -9.27
C ALA A 161 31.27 -39.44 -9.28
N THR A 162 32.15 -40.19 -8.58
CA THR A 162 32.07 -41.66 -8.31
C THR A 162 32.88 -42.11 -7.06
N ASP A 163 32.33 -43.07 -6.28
CA ASP A 163 32.97 -43.94 -5.24
C ASP A 163 32.99 -43.47 -3.74
N ALA A 164 33.10 -44.44 -2.80
CA ALA A 164 32.45 -44.42 -1.47
C ALA A 164 33.35 -44.69 -0.24
N ASP A 165 32.88 -44.27 0.96
CA ASP A 165 33.22 -44.65 2.36
C ASP A 165 32.85 -43.51 3.36
N HIS A 166 31.70 -43.64 4.02
CA HIS A 166 31.22 -42.84 5.17
C HIS A 166 30.98 -41.31 4.95
N PRO A 167 29.75 -40.78 5.21
CA PRO A 167 29.38 -39.42 4.79
C PRO A 167 30.00 -38.27 5.61
N TYR A 168 30.68 -37.37 4.91
CA TYR A 168 31.00 -35.99 5.31
C TYR A 168 30.05 -35.00 4.60
N TYR A 169 29.67 -33.90 5.27
CA TYR A 169 28.90 -32.80 4.65
C TYR A 169 29.59 -31.46 4.87
N GLU A 170 29.44 -30.54 3.92
CA GLU A 170 30.14 -29.24 3.92
C GLU A 170 29.54 -28.28 4.96
N THR A 171 30.37 -27.70 5.83
CA THR A 171 29.92 -26.82 6.92
C THR A 171 30.37 -25.37 6.82
N GLN A 172 31.45 -25.07 6.08
CA GLN A 172 32.01 -23.71 5.99
C GLN A 172 31.02 -22.65 5.49
N PRO A 173 30.33 -22.81 4.34
CA PRO A 173 29.30 -21.86 3.89
C PRO A 173 28.15 -21.70 4.89
N LEU A 174 27.77 -22.78 5.60
CA LEU A 174 26.70 -22.75 6.60
C LEU A 174 27.09 -21.93 7.83
N TRP A 175 28.33 -22.09 8.32
CA TRP A 175 28.87 -21.35 9.46
C TRP A 175 29.15 -19.88 9.12
N GLN A 176 29.63 -19.60 7.90
CA GLN A 176 29.90 -18.26 7.39
C GLN A 176 28.65 -17.35 7.42
N ILE A 177 27.45 -17.93 7.31
CA ILE A 177 26.16 -17.21 7.33
C ILE A 177 25.30 -17.48 8.59
N GLY A 178 25.87 -18.11 9.62
CA GLY A 178 25.25 -18.26 10.95
C GLY A 178 24.21 -19.38 11.12
N VAL A 179 24.21 -20.39 10.25
CA VAL A 179 23.23 -21.51 10.26
C VAL A 179 23.41 -22.40 11.49
N ASP A 180 24.62 -22.55 12.01
CA ASP A 180 24.90 -23.26 13.27
C ASP A 180 24.14 -22.65 14.45
N TYR A 181 24.10 -21.32 14.51
CA TYR A 181 23.34 -20.61 15.54
C TYR A 181 21.83 -20.86 15.38
N ALA A 182 21.30 -20.74 14.17
CA ALA A 182 19.87 -21.00 13.91
C ALA A 182 19.47 -22.45 14.26
N TRP A 183 20.28 -23.44 13.86
CA TRP A 183 20.08 -24.85 14.23
C TRP A 183 20.16 -25.06 15.75
N SER A 184 21.04 -24.33 16.47
CA SER A 184 21.12 -24.39 17.94
C SER A 184 19.86 -23.88 18.64
N GLN A 185 19.08 -23.00 17.98
CA GLN A 185 17.77 -22.54 18.46
C GLN A 185 16.60 -23.46 18.03
N GLY A 186 16.88 -24.59 17.35
CA GLY A 186 15.86 -25.51 16.85
C GLY A 186 15.17 -25.05 15.56
N LEU A 187 15.73 -24.08 14.85
CA LEU A 187 15.25 -23.63 13.55
C LEU A 187 15.84 -24.53 12.46
N THR A 188 14.98 -25.11 11.63
CA THR A 188 15.31 -26.16 10.67
C THR A 188 14.48 -26.09 9.38
N GLY A 189 13.59 -25.09 9.25
CA GLY A 189 12.57 -24.99 8.20
C GLY A 189 11.30 -25.81 8.47
N LYS A 190 11.22 -26.48 9.64
CA LYS A 190 10.19 -27.45 9.96
C LYS A 190 8.77 -26.91 9.80
N GLY A 191 8.00 -27.55 8.92
CA GLY A 191 6.58 -27.25 8.69
C GLY A 191 6.31 -26.16 7.65
N LEU A 192 7.35 -25.49 7.14
CA LEU A 192 7.26 -24.56 6.03
C LEU A 192 7.37 -25.28 4.69
N LYS A 193 6.97 -24.60 3.61
CA LYS A 193 7.09 -25.06 2.23
C LYS A 193 8.04 -24.19 1.42
N VAL A 194 8.89 -24.83 0.61
CA VAL A 194 9.77 -24.14 -0.35
C VAL A 194 9.51 -24.62 -1.78
N GLY A 195 9.38 -23.66 -2.70
CA GLY A 195 9.32 -23.91 -4.13
C GLY A 195 10.67 -23.68 -4.80
N VAL A 196 11.17 -24.68 -5.53
CA VAL A 196 12.35 -24.56 -6.38
C VAL A 196 11.88 -24.47 -7.83
N ILE A 197 11.98 -23.28 -8.44
CA ILE A 197 11.61 -23.01 -9.84
C ILE A 197 12.88 -23.10 -10.68
N ASP A 198 13.06 -24.20 -11.41
CA ASP A 198 14.36 -24.59 -11.97
C ASP A 198 14.25 -25.65 -13.09
N THR A 199 15.30 -26.43 -13.35
CA THR A 199 15.37 -27.52 -14.34
C THR A 199 14.65 -28.81 -13.95
N GLY A 200 14.12 -28.89 -12.73
CA GLY A 200 13.57 -30.10 -12.12
C GLY A 200 14.36 -30.54 -10.90
N VAL A 201 14.01 -31.68 -10.30
CA VAL A 201 14.74 -32.26 -9.15
C VAL A 201 14.77 -33.78 -9.25
N ASP A 202 15.93 -34.41 -9.05
CA ASP A 202 16.03 -35.85 -8.78
C ASP A 202 15.54 -36.14 -7.36
N TYR A 203 14.22 -36.13 -7.18
CA TYR A 203 13.56 -36.38 -5.90
C TYR A 203 13.69 -37.83 -5.39
N LEU A 204 14.36 -38.71 -6.13
CA LEU A 204 14.75 -40.05 -5.68
C LEU A 204 16.12 -40.05 -4.98
N HIS A 205 16.87 -38.94 -5.06
CA HIS A 205 18.12 -38.76 -4.32
C HIS A 205 17.89 -38.95 -2.80
N PRO A 206 18.69 -39.77 -2.09
CA PRO A 206 18.44 -40.09 -0.67
C PRO A 206 18.30 -38.87 0.25
N ASP A 207 19.13 -37.84 0.05
CA ASP A 207 19.07 -36.59 0.82
C ASP A 207 17.81 -35.74 0.52
N LEU A 208 17.11 -35.97 -0.60
CA LEU A 208 15.94 -35.19 -1.04
C LEU A 208 14.62 -35.94 -0.91
N ALA A 209 14.62 -37.27 -1.02
CA ALA A 209 13.41 -38.10 -1.06
C ALA A 209 12.50 -37.93 0.18
N ASN A 210 13.09 -37.70 1.35
CA ASN A 210 12.33 -37.41 2.58
C ASN A 210 11.80 -35.97 2.62
N ALA A 211 12.48 -35.01 1.97
CA ALA A 211 12.10 -33.60 1.93
C ALA A 211 11.02 -33.31 0.87
N TYR A 212 11.04 -33.99 -0.29
CA TYR A 212 10.11 -33.81 -1.41
C TYR A 212 8.63 -34.07 -1.03
N LYS A 213 7.73 -33.22 -1.51
CA LYS A 213 6.27 -33.25 -1.21
C LYS A 213 5.37 -33.15 -2.44
N GLY A 214 5.91 -32.90 -3.63
CA GLY A 214 5.18 -32.71 -4.87
C GLY A 214 5.77 -31.59 -5.72
N GLY A 215 5.00 -31.07 -6.66
CA GLY A 215 5.47 -30.05 -7.60
C GLY A 215 4.76 -30.17 -8.94
N TYR A 216 5.25 -29.45 -9.95
CA TYR A 216 4.65 -29.42 -11.28
C TYR A 216 5.69 -29.16 -12.36
N ASN A 217 5.52 -29.75 -13.54
CA ASN A 217 6.41 -29.59 -14.68
C ASN A 217 5.73 -28.68 -15.71
N SER A 218 5.90 -27.38 -15.52
CA SER A 218 5.48 -26.37 -16.48
C SER A 218 6.14 -26.56 -17.85
N PHE A 219 7.37 -27.08 -17.93
CA PHE A 219 8.05 -27.29 -19.21
C PHE A 219 7.32 -28.28 -20.13
N LEU A 220 6.77 -29.37 -19.58
CA LEU A 220 6.03 -30.42 -20.31
C LEU A 220 4.50 -30.43 -20.05
N GLN A 221 4.02 -29.60 -19.14
CA GLN A 221 2.64 -29.60 -18.58
C GLN A 221 2.24 -30.96 -17.97
N THR A 222 3.02 -31.44 -16.99
CA THR A 222 2.76 -32.69 -16.26
C THR A 222 2.97 -32.56 -14.75
N GLU A 223 2.45 -33.51 -13.97
CA GLU A 223 2.66 -33.60 -12.51
C GLU A 223 4.07 -34.10 -12.10
N ASP A 224 5.00 -34.26 -13.06
CA ASP A 224 6.30 -34.91 -12.85
C ASP A 224 7.49 -33.95 -13.15
N PRO A 225 7.99 -33.21 -12.14
CA PRO A 225 9.10 -32.27 -12.26
C PRO A 225 10.49 -32.93 -12.17
N TYR A 226 10.63 -34.22 -12.47
CA TYR A 226 11.92 -34.91 -12.42
C TYR A 226 12.94 -34.36 -13.44
N GLU A 227 14.22 -34.52 -13.14
CA GLU A 227 15.32 -34.16 -14.05
C GLU A 227 15.34 -35.05 -15.30
N GLU A 228 15.67 -34.47 -16.44
CA GLU A 228 15.83 -35.23 -17.68
C GLU A 228 17.17 -35.96 -17.69
N LYS A 229 17.15 -37.29 -17.81
CA LYS A 229 18.37 -38.08 -17.95
C LYS A 229 19.08 -37.81 -19.30
N PRO A 230 20.43 -37.87 -19.36
CA PRO A 230 21.18 -37.75 -20.61
C PRO A 230 20.74 -38.80 -21.63
N LEU A 231 20.52 -38.37 -22.89
CA LEU A 231 20.06 -39.22 -23.99
C LEU A 231 20.63 -38.75 -25.35
N GLY A 232 21.60 -39.49 -25.88
CA GLY A 232 22.21 -39.19 -27.18
C GLY A 232 22.97 -37.86 -27.14
N SER A 233 22.47 -36.84 -27.84
CA SER A 233 23.00 -35.47 -27.80
C SER A 233 22.33 -34.56 -26.76
N ASN A 234 21.30 -35.03 -26.05
CA ASN A 234 20.75 -34.34 -24.88
C ASN A 234 21.66 -34.63 -23.67
N PRO A 235 22.31 -33.62 -23.05
CA PRO A 235 23.14 -33.80 -21.86
C PRO A 235 22.32 -34.11 -20.58
N GLY A 236 21.00 -33.93 -20.62
CA GLY A 236 20.12 -34.01 -19.46
C GLY A 236 19.99 -32.66 -18.72
N THR A 237 19.25 -32.68 -17.61
CA THR A 237 19.13 -31.55 -16.68
C THR A 237 19.59 -31.95 -15.27
N SER A 238 20.12 -31.01 -14.50
CA SER A 238 20.77 -31.33 -13.20
C SER A 238 20.85 -30.20 -12.17
N HIS A 239 20.54 -28.97 -12.56
CA HIS A 239 20.83 -27.76 -11.81
C HIS A 239 19.88 -27.59 -10.62
N GLY A 240 18.58 -27.80 -10.83
CA GLY A 240 17.57 -27.70 -9.78
C GLY A 240 17.75 -28.74 -8.67
N THR A 241 18.33 -29.90 -8.97
CA THR A 241 18.75 -30.88 -7.94
C THR A 241 19.82 -30.34 -7.01
N HIS A 242 20.78 -29.57 -7.50
CA HIS A 242 21.85 -28.96 -6.69
C HIS A 242 21.32 -27.84 -5.80
N VAL A 243 20.49 -26.97 -6.40
CA VAL A 243 19.76 -25.91 -5.71
C VAL A 243 18.88 -26.47 -4.59
N ALA A 244 18.13 -27.55 -4.85
CA ALA A 244 17.30 -28.22 -3.85
C ALA A 244 18.10 -28.80 -2.67
N GLY A 245 19.25 -29.44 -2.95
CA GLY A 245 20.13 -29.99 -1.90
C GLY A 245 20.64 -28.92 -0.93
N THR A 246 21.00 -27.75 -1.44
CA THR A 246 21.49 -26.62 -0.62
C THR A 246 20.40 -26.10 0.30
N ILE A 247 19.13 -26.10 -0.12
CA ILE A 247 18.02 -25.67 0.74
C ILE A 247 17.64 -26.76 1.75
N VAL A 248 17.35 -27.99 1.29
CA VAL A 248 16.62 -29.01 2.09
C VAL A 248 17.34 -30.35 2.27
N GLY A 249 18.58 -30.50 1.83
CA GLY A 249 19.32 -31.77 1.93
C GLY A 249 19.29 -32.34 3.35
N THR A 250 18.85 -33.59 3.49
CA THR A 250 18.61 -34.22 4.80
C THR A 250 19.81 -34.98 5.38
N ALA A 251 20.93 -35.06 4.64
CA ALA A 251 22.10 -35.88 4.93
C ALA A 251 21.76 -37.33 5.33
N ALA A 252 20.87 -37.95 4.56
CA ALA A 252 20.36 -39.31 4.74
C ALA A 252 21.09 -40.34 3.85
N ASN A 253 21.93 -39.92 2.89
CA ASN A 253 22.68 -40.81 2.03
C ASN A 253 23.79 -41.55 2.80
N THR A 254 23.59 -42.83 3.05
CA THR A 254 24.59 -43.72 3.68
C THR A 254 25.43 -44.51 2.67
N THR A 255 25.22 -44.33 1.36
CA THR A 255 25.93 -45.08 0.30
C THR A 255 27.17 -44.37 -0.23
N SER A 256 27.49 -43.16 0.25
CA SER A 256 28.55 -42.29 -0.29
C SER A 256 29.58 -41.87 0.78
N LYS A 257 30.74 -41.38 0.32
CA LYS A 257 31.67 -40.54 1.12
C LYS A 257 31.06 -39.19 1.51
N PHE A 258 30.00 -38.76 0.83
CA PHE A 258 29.43 -37.43 0.98
C PHE A 258 27.93 -37.49 1.27
N ALA A 259 27.45 -36.48 1.98
CA ALA A 259 26.04 -36.21 2.16
C ALA A 259 25.83 -34.70 2.08
N GLN A 260 24.64 -34.25 1.69
CA GLN A 260 24.30 -32.83 1.73
C GLN A 260 23.33 -32.53 2.85
N LYS A 261 23.69 -31.58 3.72
CA LYS A 261 22.81 -31.04 4.75
C LYS A 261 22.45 -29.58 4.45
N GLY A 262 21.27 -29.39 3.87
CA GLY A 262 20.76 -28.07 3.51
C GLY A 262 20.39 -27.22 4.72
N ILE A 263 20.33 -25.90 4.52
CA ILE A 263 20.08 -24.90 5.57
C ILE A 263 18.76 -25.19 6.32
N ALA A 264 17.71 -25.54 5.58
CA ALA A 264 16.34 -25.76 6.04
C ALA A 264 15.91 -27.23 5.84
N TYR A 265 16.73 -28.16 6.34
CA TYR A 265 16.60 -29.62 6.15
C TYR A 265 15.32 -30.30 6.71
N GLU A 266 14.40 -29.58 7.36
CA GLU A 266 13.05 -30.08 7.71
C GLU A 266 11.90 -29.37 6.94
N ALA A 267 12.21 -28.50 5.99
CA ALA A 267 11.20 -27.88 5.12
C ALA A 267 10.65 -28.86 4.07
N GLY A 268 9.39 -28.67 3.66
CA GLY A 268 8.78 -29.42 2.56
C GLY A 268 9.19 -28.86 1.21
N LEU A 269 9.93 -29.64 0.43
CA LEU A 269 10.37 -29.27 -0.93
C LEU A 269 9.27 -29.55 -1.97
N TYR A 270 9.00 -28.54 -2.80
CA TYR A 270 8.17 -28.65 -3.99
C TYR A 270 8.98 -28.19 -5.22
N ALA A 271 8.98 -28.99 -6.28
CA ALA A 271 9.79 -28.73 -7.48
C ALA A 271 8.92 -28.24 -8.64
N TYR A 272 9.27 -27.10 -9.22
CA TYR A 272 8.55 -26.49 -10.34
C TYR A 272 9.48 -26.43 -11.56
N LYS A 273 9.37 -27.43 -12.43
CA LYS A 273 10.26 -27.56 -13.60
C LYS A 273 9.79 -26.63 -14.71
N VAL A 274 10.50 -25.52 -14.90
CA VAL A 274 10.21 -24.52 -15.95
C VAL A 274 11.26 -24.51 -17.07
N LEU A 275 12.42 -25.12 -16.83
CA LEU A 275 13.50 -25.29 -17.79
C LEU A 275 13.64 -26.79 -18.16
N GLY A 276 13.96 -27.09 -19.42
CA GLY A 276 14.19 -28.46 -19.90
C GLY A 276 15.07 -28.48 -21.14
N TYR A 277 15.40 -29.67 -21.68
CA TYR A 277 16.23 -29.71 -22.89
C TYR A 277 15.49 -29.18 -24.11
N ASN A 278 16.04 -28.11 -24.70
CA ASN A 278 15.50 -27.47 -25.87
C ASN A 278 16.48 -27.63 -27.05
N ALA A 279 16.10 -28.48 -28.00
CA ALA A 279 16.91 -28.77 -29.18
C ALA A 279 17.15 -27.52 -30.07
N SER A 280 16.28 -26.51 -30.01
CA SER A 280 16.44 -25.26 -30.78
C SER A 280 17.51 -24.34 -30.18
N THR A 281 17.73 -24.37 -28.86
CA THR A 281 18.83 -23.67 -28.19
C THR A 281 20.07 -24.55 -27.99
N GLY A 282 20.01 -25.83 -28.38
CA GLY A 282 21.10 -26.80 -28.22
C GLY A 282 21.39 -27.22 -26.78
N GLY A 283 20.53 -26.88 -25.82
CA GLY A 283 20.80 -26.99 -24.38
C GLY A 283 19.57 -26.68 -23.52
N THR A 284 19.76 -26.63 -22.21
CA THR A 284 18.67 -26.46 -21.24
C THR A 284 18.16 -25.02 -21.20
N SER A 285 16.87 -24.83 -21.52
CA SER A 285 16.21 -23.53 -21.46
C SER A 285 14.72 -23.67 -21.16
N GLY A 286 14.07 -22.55 -20.87
CA GLY A 286 12.61 -22.42 -20.76
C GLY A 286 12.17 -21.07 -21.28
N THR A 287 10.89 -20.73 -21.10
CA THR A 287 10.31 -19.53 -21.68
C THR A 287 9.57 -18.67 -20.65
N THR A 288 9.34 -17.38 -20.92
CA THR A 288 8.51 -16.48 -20.07
C THR A 288 7.20 -17.17 -19.65
N ALA A 289 6.56 -17.87 -20.59
CA ALA A 289 5.33 -18.63 -20.34
C ALA A 289 5.49 -19.69 -19.25
N GLN A 290 6.56 -20.48 -19.33
CA GLN A 290 6.85 -21.57 -18.38
C GLN A 290 7.33 -21.03 -17.03
N VAL A 291 8.10 -19.94 -17.02
CA VAL A 291 8.54 -19.28 -15.78
C VAL A 291 7.33 -18.71 -15.01
N ILE A 292 6.42 -17.99 -15.68
CA ILE A 292 5.18 -17.49 -15.06
C ILE A 292 4.30 -18.65 -14.57
N ASP A 293 4.20 -19.74 -15.31
CA ASP A 293 3.44 -20.93 -14.92
C ASP A 293 3.97 -21.56 -13.61
N GLY A 294 5.30 -21.69 -13.48
CA GLY A 294 5.93 -22.19 -12.25
C GLY A 294 5.71 -21.28 -11.04
N ILE A 295 5.77 -19.95 -11.23
CA ILE A 295 5.47 -18.96 -10.16
C ILE A 295 3.99 -19.03 -9.78
N GLU A 296 3.09 -19.11 -10.76
CA GLU A 296 1.64 -19.23 -10.60
C GLU A 296 1.24 -20.51 -9.85
N HIS A 297 1.90 -21.64 -10.12
CA HIS A 297 1.73 -22.89 -9.37
C HIS A 297 2.26 -22.78 -7.94
N ALA A 298 3.51 -22.34 -7.74
CA ALA A 298 4.12 -22.22 -6.42
C ALA A 298 3.32 -21.29 -5.47
N VAL A 299 2.75 -20.20 -5.98
CA VAL A 299 1.90 -19.29 -5.17
C VAL A 299 0.52 -19.89 -4.88
N LYS A 300 -0.05 -20.73 -5.77
CA LYS A 300 -1.31 -21.46 -5.51
C LYS A 300 -1.14 -22.58 -4.48
N ASP A 301 -0.06 -23.34 -4.59
CA ASP A 301 0.27 -24.42 -3.66
C ASP A 301 0.75 -23.90 -2.30
N GLY A 302 0.92 -22.57 -2.18
CA GLY A 302 1.15 -21.86 -0.93
C GLY A 302 2.56 -22.02 -0.41
N MET A 303 3.57 -21.83 -1.26
CA MET A 303 4.97 -21.78 -0.82
C MET A 303 5.20 -20.55 0.07
N ASP A 304 5.91 -20.75 1.20
CA ASP A 304 6.34 -19.67 2.07
C ASP A 304 7.49 -18.88 1.43
N VAL A 305 8.42 -19.61 0.80
CA VAL A 305 9.57 -19.08 0.07
C VAL A 305 9.69 -19.75 -1.30
N ILE A 306 10.05 -18.99 -2.33
CA ILE A 306 10.32 -19.47 -3.69
C ILE A 306 11.75 -19.09 -4.08
N ASN A 307 12.50 -20.06 -4.60
CA ASN A 307 13.82 -19.92 -5.19
C ASN A 307 13.74 -19.93 -6.72
N LEU A 308 14.35 -18.93 -7.37
CA LEU A 308 14.58 -18.89 -8.82
C LEU A 308 16.07 -18.75 -9.11
N SER A 309 16.73 -19.84 -9.52
CA SER A 309 18.14 -19.81 -9.93
C SER A 309 18.27 -19.71 -11.47
N LEU A 310 17.47 -18.83 -12.07
CA LEU A 310 17.31 -18.65 -13.52
C LEU A 310 17.25 -17.17 -13.91
N GLY A 311 17.56 -16.87 -15.17
CA GLY A 311 17.57 -15.50 -15.68
C GLY A 311 17.79 -15.40 -17.19
N SER A 312 17.87 -14.17 -17.68
CA SER A 312 18.18 -13.83 -19.07
C SER A 312 18.86 -12.46 -19.15
N ASP A 313 20.16 -12.45 -19.49
CA ASP A 313 20.97 -11.23 -19.48
C ASP A 313 20.60 -10.24 -20.60
N ASP A 314 19.92 -10.70 -21.66
CA ASP A 314 19.38 -9.88 -22.75
C ASP A 314 18.13 -9.07 -22.34
N VAL A 315 17.58 -9.33 -21.14
CA VAL A 315 16.40 -8.65 -20.61
C VAL A 315 16.82 -7.74 -19.46
N LYS A 316 16.74 -6.42 -19.66
CA LYS A 316 17.08 -5.42 -18.62
C LYS A 316 15.86 -4.72 -18.01
N ASP A 317 14.65 -5.09 -18.43
CA ASP A 317 13.40 -4.46 -18.02
C ASP A 317 12.96 -4.94 -16.61
N SER A 318 12.48 -4.03 -15.77
CA SER A 318 11.87 -4.33 -14.47
C SER A 318 10.37 -4.64 -14.59
N ASP A 319 9.76 -4.25 -15.71
CA ASP A 319 8.32 -4.41 -16.00
C ASP A 319 8.04 -5.62 -16.91
N SER A 320 9.01 -6.53 -17.07
CA SER A 320 8.83 -7.79 -17.81
C SER A 320 7.67 -8.62 -17.23
N PRO A 321 6.94 -9.43 -18.03
CA PRO A 321 5.81 -10.23 -17.54
C PRO A 321 6.16 -11.16 -16.37
N ASP A 322 7.36 -11.72 -16.39
CA ASP A 322 8.00 -12.50 -15.31
C ASP A 322 8.31 -11.64 -14.08
N SER A 323 8.90 -10.45 -14.23
CA SER A 323 9.14 -9.52 -13.11
C SER A 323 7.84 -9.04 -12.46
N ILE A 324 6.80 -8.79 -13.26
CA ILE A 324 5.43 -8.50 -12.78
C ILE A 324 4.88 -9.68 -11.98
N ALA A 325 5.04 -10.92 -12.46
CA ALA A 325 4.61 -12.11 -11.75
C ALA A 325 5.32 -12.28 -10.39
N LEU A 326 6.63 -12.03 -10.32
CA LEU A 326 7.38 -12.06 -9.06
C LEU A 326 6.98 -10.95 -8.10
N ASN A 327 6.87 -9.70 -8.56
CA ASN A 327 6.36 -8.59 -7.76
C ASN A 327 4.97 -8.91 -7.17
N ASN A 328 4.10 -9.55 -7.95
CA ASN A 328 2.76 -9.98 -7.51
C ASN A 328 2.80 -11.17 -6.54
N ALA A 329 3.75 -12.10 -6.67
CA ALA A 329 3.99 -13.16 -5.68
C ALA A 329 4.41 -12.58 -4.31
N VAL A 330 5.32 -11.60 -4.31
CA VAL A 330 5.71 -10.85 -3.11
C VAL A 330 4.51 -10.13 -2.48
N LEU A 331 3.68 -9.46 -3.29
CA LEU A 331 2.46 -8.80 -2.81
C LEU A 331 1.37 -9.77 -2.32
N HIS A 332 1.35 -11.03 -2.76
CA HIS A 332 0.48 -12.07 -2.19
C HIS A 332 0.88 -12.41 -0.74
N GLY A 333 2.20 -12.46 -0.49
CA GLY A 333 2.83 -12.70 0.81
C GLY A 333 3.95 -13.74 0.81
N THR A 334 4.32 -14.29 -0.35
CA THR A 334 5.40 -15.28 -0.51
C THR A 334 6.75 -14.58 -0.62
N VAL A 335 7.79 -15.10 0.04
CA VAL A 335 9.16 -14.57 -0.12
C VAL A 335 9.71 -15.06 -1.46
N VAL A 336 10.21 -14.16 -2.29
CA VAL A 336 10.84 -14.48 -3.59
C VAL A 336 12.32 -14.19 -3.50
N VAL A 337 13.14 -15.21 -3.82
CA VAL A 337 14.60 -15.14 -3.84
C VAL A 337 15.10 -15.54 -5.23
N ILE A 338 15.95 -14.72 -5.84
CA ILE A 338 16.39 -14.87 -7.24
C ILE A 338 17.88 -14.58 -7.44
N ALA A 339 18.52 -15.33 -8.32
CA ALA A 339 19.92 -15.16 -8.69
C ALA A 339 20.15 -13.86 -9.48
N ASN A 340 21.16 -13.06 -9.12
CA ASN A 340 21.40 -11.75 -9.77
C ASN A 340 21.98 -11.84 -11.20
N GLY A 341 22.45 -13.02 -11.62
CA GLY A 341 23.09 -13.28 -12.91
C GLY A 341 24.60 -13.55 -12.80
N ASN A 342 25.18 -14.16 -13.83
CA ASN A 342 26.61 -14.52 -13.89
C ASN A 342 27.37 -13.77 -15.03
N ALA A 343 26.92 -12.57 -15.39
CA ALA A 343 27.48 -11.74 -16.47
C ALA A 343 28.39 -10.59 -15.98
N GLY A 344 28.88 -10.66 -14.74
CA GLY A 344 29.83 -9.72 -14.15
C GLY A 344 31.23 -9.79 -14.79
N PRO A 345 32.17 -8.90 -14.39
CA PRO A 345 32.07 -7.94 -13.28
C PRO A 345 31.62 -6.52 -13.70
N SER A 346 31.20 -6.31 -14.95
CA SER A 346 30.76 -4.98 -15.43
C SER A 346 29.47 -4.52 -14.74
N TYR A 347 29.35 -3.21 -14.47
CA TYR A 347 28.08 -2.61 -14.04
C TYR A 347 26.97 -2.79 -15.11
N TYR A 348 25.71 -2.78 -14.66
CA TYR A 348 24.50 -3.08 -15.46
C TYR A 348 24.48 -4.49 -16.09
N SER A 349 25.25 -5.45 -15.55
CA SER A 349 25.28 -6.83 -16.07
C SER A 349 24.08 -7.66 -15.66
N MET A 350 23.40 -7.36 -14.55
CA MET A 350 22.21 -8.08 -14.08
C MET A 350 21.07 -8.11 -15.11
N GLY A 351 20.19 -9.12 -15.06
CA GLY A 351 19.07 -9.28 -16.00
C GLY A 351 17.73 -9.56 -15.32
N ALA A 352 16.66 -9.72 -16.11
CA ALA A 352 15.37 -10.17 -15.63
C ALA A 352 15.40 -11.70 -15.37
N PRO A 353 14.61 -12.21 -14.42
CA PRO A 353 13.66 -11.48 -13.56
C PRO A 353 14.27 -10.79 -12.32
N ALA A 354 15.60 -10.79 -12.14
CA ALA A 354 16.26 -10.19 -10.98
C ALA A 354 16.17 -8.65 -10.93
N SER A 355 15.84 -8.01 -12.05
CA SER A 355 15.40 -6.61 -12.16
C SER A 355 14.10 -6.29 -11.41
N SER A 356 13.31 -7.29 -11.00
CA SER A 356 12.07 -7.09 -10.25
C SER A 356 12.29 -6.40 -8.90
N SER A 357 11.59 -5.28 -8.69
CA SER A 357 11.84 -4.33 -7.59
C SER A 357 11.63 -4.93 -6.20
N LEU A 358 10.61 -5.79 -6.03
CA LEU A 358 10.19 -6.29 -4.71
C LEU A 358 10.93 -7.58 -4.31
N SER A 359 11.41 -8.36 -5.27
CA SER A 359 12.13 -9.63 -5.06
C SER A 359 13.50 -9.44 -4.40
N ILE A 360 13.97 -10.47 -3.67
CA ILE A 360 15.32 -10.53 -3.12
C ILE A 360 16.26 -11.08 -4.19
N SER A 361 17.16 -10.24 -4.70
CA SER A 361 18.22 -10.60 -5.65
C SER A 361 19.53 -10.89 -4.93
N VAL A 362 20.21 -11.96 -5.33
CA VAL A 362 21.37 -12.51 -4.59
C VAL A 362 22.61 -12.60 -5.48
N GLY A 363 23.68 -11.91 -5.06
CA GLY A 363 25.02 -12.05 -5.66
C GLY A 363 25.87 -13.12 -4.97
N ALA A 364 26.96 -13.55 -5.61
CA ALA A 364 27.79 -14.67 -5.14
C ALA A 364 29.09 -14.21 -4.47
N VAL A 365 29.40 -14.80 -3.31
CA VAL A 365 30.71 -14.71 -2.64
C VAL A 365 31.36 -16.07 -2.44
N SER A 366 32.68 -16.08 -2.24
CA SER A 366 33.42 -17.27 -1.82
C SER A 366 33.28 -17.59 -0.33
N SER A 367 33.37 -18.89 -0.02
CA SER A 367 33.47 -19.40 1.35
C SER A 367 34.93 -19.65 1.75
N PRO A 368 35.22 -19.83 3.06
CA PRO A 368 36.51 -20.31 3.51
C PRO A 368 36.89 -21.63 2.81
N SER A 369 38.08 -21.67 2.19
CA SER A 369 38.58 -22.82 1.43
C SER A 369 40.06 -23.07 1.70
N SER A 370 40.51 -24.32 1.54
CA SER A 370 41.93 -24.68 1.58
C SER A 370 42.49 -24.81 0.16
N ASN A 371 43.55 -24.06 -0.13
CA ASN A 371 44.36 -24.19 -1.34
C ASN A 371 45.69 -24.84 -1.01
N TYR A 372 46.13 -25.82 -1.81
CA TYR A 372 47.37 -26.56 -1.57
C TYR A 372 48.43 -26.22 -2.61
N THR A 373 49.69 -26.10 -2.21
CA THR A 373 50.83 -25.94 -3.13
C THR A 373 51.83 -27.08 -2.93
N ALA A 374 52.12 -27.80 -4.02
CA ALA A 374 53.16 -28.83 -4.04
C ALA A 374 54.52 -28.20 -4.37
N THR A 375 55.58 -28.66 -3.71
CA THR A 375 56.96 -28.37 -4.12
C THR A 375 57.53 -29.59 -4.82
N ALA A 376 58.10 -29.42 -6.02
CA ALA A 376 58.58 -30.55 -6.82
C ALA A 376 59.83 -30.23 -7.65
N THR A 377 60.81 -31.13 -7.67
CA THR A 377 62.11 -30.94 -8.36
C THR A 377 62.26 -31.86 -9.57
N SER A 378 62.70 -31.29 -10.70
CA SER A 378 62.84 -31.99 -12.00
C SER A 378 64.26 -32.52 -12.26
N THR A 379 64.37 -33.76 -12.74
CA THR A 379 65.64 -34.36 -13.18
C THR A 379 66.25 -33.72 -14.44
N ILE A 380 65.47 -32.98 -15.23
CA ILE A 380 65.92 -32.45 -16.53
C ILE A 380 66.55 -31.06 -16.40
N THR A 381 66.02 -30.25 -15.50
CA THR A 381 66.50 -28.87 -15.25
C THR A 381 67.29 -28.74 -13.95
N GLY A 382 67.14 -29.70 -13.02
CA GLY A 382 67.64 -29.57 -11.65
C GLY A 382 66.89 -28.51 -10.82
N GLN A 383 65.86 -27.89 -11.39
CA GLN A 383 65.09 -26.81 -10.78
C GLN A 383 63.96 -27.37 -9.92
N THR A 384 63.73 -26.72 -8.79
CA THR A 384 62.55 -26.90 -7.93
C THR A 384 61.47 -25.92 -8.37
N TYR A 385 60.25 -26.43 -8.57
CA TYR A 385 59.07 -25.67 -8.97
C TYR A 385 58.09 -25.59 -7.80
N GLN A 386 57.42 -24.45 -7.69
CA GLN A 386 56.22 -24.29 -6.87
C GLN A 386 55.01 -24.56 -7.76
N LEU A 387 54.15 -25.48 -7.33
CA LEU A 387 53.06 -26.03 -8.13
C LEU A 387 51.73 -25.96 -7.36
N PRO A 388 51.02 -24.82 -7.42
CA PRO A 388 49.67 -24.71 -6.87
C PRO A 388 48.77 -25.81 -7.44
N ILE A 389 48.20 -26.63 -6.56
CA ILE A 389 47.23 -27.66 -6.94
C ILE A 389 45.91 -26.93 -7.16
N ARG A 390 45.43 -26.96 -8.40
CA ARG A 390 44.16 -26.31 -8.80
C ARG A 390 42.98 -27.24 -8.71
N GLY A 391 43.18 -28.55 -8.82
CA GLY A 391 42.10 -29.53 -8.72
C GLY A 391 42.59 -30.93 -8.38
N TRP A 392 41.71 -31.74 -7.82
CA TRP A 392 42.01 -33.08 -7.31
C TRP A 392 40.73 -33.92 -7.18
N THR A 393 40.87 -35.22 -6.91
CA THR A 393 39.74 -36.11 -6.61
C THR A 393 39.07 -35.67 -5.29
N LEU A 394 37.78 -35.37 -5.29
CA LEU A 394 37.08 -34.92 -4.07
C LEU A 394 37.25 -35.93 -2.92
N GLY A 395 37.69 -35.47 -1.75
CA GLY A 395 37.98 -36.31 -0.58
C GLY A 395 39.34 -37.00 -0.58
N ASN A 396 40.20 -36.78 -1.59
CA ASN A 396 41.59 -37.24 -1.62
C ASN A 396 42.55 -36.03 -1.68
N ASP A 397 42.59 -35.26 -0.61
CA ASP A 397 43.51 -34.12 -0.38
C ASP A 397 44.80 -34.52 0.36
N ASP A 398 44.95 -35.78 0.78
CA ASP A 398 46.24 -36.34 1.22
C ASP A 398 47.18 -36.58 0.03
N PHE A 399 47.72 -35.48 -0.49
CA PHE A 399 48.70 -35.50 -1.58
C PHE A 399 50.03 -36.16 -1.16
N ALA A 400 50.37 -36.13 0.12
CA ALA A 400 51.58 -36.76 0.65
C ALA A 400 51.53 -38.28 0.50
N SER A 401 50.41 -38.93 0.85
CA SER A 401 50.19 -40.35 0.59
C SER A 401 49.99 -40.65 -0.91
N LEU A 402 49.39 -39.73 -1.67
CA LEU A 402 49.12 -39.95 -3.10
C LEU A 402 50.38 -39.93 -3.96
N PHE A 403 51.31 -39.00 -3.72
CA PHE A 403 52.56 -38.89 -4.49
C PHE A 403 53.73 -39.61 -3.84
N GLY A 404 53.89 -39.50 -2.52
CA GLY A 404 55.11 -39.89 -1.81
C GLY A 404 56.30 -39.00 -2.18
N THR A 405 57.48 -39.35 -1.63
CA THR A 405 58.75 -38.65 -1.91
C THR A 405 59.65 -39.40 -2.91
N ASP A 406 59.17 -40.50 -3.49
CA ASP A 406 59.85 -41.20 -4.57
C ASP A 406 59.71 -40.45 -5.92
N PRO A 407 60.70 -40.50 -6.84
CA PRO A 407 60.60 -39.82 -8.12
C PRO A 407 59.47 -40.37 -9.01
N VAL A 408 58.49 -39.53 -9.34
CA VAL A 408 57.35 -39.87 -10.20
C VAL A 408 57.68 -39.54 -11.66
N ASP A 409 57.57 -40.54 -12.54
CA ASP A 409 57.71 -40.38 -14.00
C ASP A 409 56.76 -39.32 -14.56
N ALA A 410 57.24 -38.51 -15.50
CA ALA A 410 56.44 -37.48 -16.17
C ALA A 410 56.74 -37.40 -17.66
N VAL A 411 55.76 -37.00 -18.48
CA VAL A 411 55.87 -36.98 -19.94
C VAL A 411 55.18 -35.74 -20.52
N TYR A 412 55.84 -35.07 -21.46
CA TYR A 412 55.29 -33.89 -22.14
C TYR A 412 54.37 -34.29 -23.29
N VAL A 413 53.10 -33.89 -23.19
CA VAL A 413 52.02 -34.24 -24.14
C VAL A 413 51.55 -33.04 -24.97
N ARG A 414 52.46 -32.09 -25.27
CA ARG A 414 52.21 -30.95 -26.17
C ARG A 414 51.04 -30.05 -25.71
N LEU A 415 49.90 -30.11 -26.40
CA LEU A 415 48.68 -29.37 -26.06
C LEU A 415 47.68 -30.22 -25.28
N GLY A 416 47.98 -31.51 -25.03
CA GLY A 416 47.09 -32.43 -24.32
C GLY A 416 45.84 -32.78 -25.11
N LEU A 417 45.90 -32.69 -26.44
CA LEU A 417 44.82 -33.12 -27.33
C LEU A 417 44.72 -34.64 -27.29
N GLU A 418 43.53 -35.21 -27.51
CA GLU A 418 43.37 -36.68 -27.65
C GLU A 418 44.37 -37.29 -28.65
N SER A 419 44.70 -36.56 -29.72
CA SER A 419 45.68 -36.98 -30.72
C SER A 419 47.15 -36.95 -30.26
N ASP A 420 47.50 -36.14 -29.25
CA ASP A 420 48.86 -36.05 -28.71
C ASP A 420 49.22 -37.32 -27.90
N TYR A 421 48.24 -38.05 -27.35
CA TYR A 421 48.44 -39.30 -26.58
C TYR A 421 48.70 -40.54 -27.45
N ASN A 422 48.39 -40.50 -28.76
CA ASN A 422 48.46 -41.67 -29.67
C ASN A 422 49.81 -42.42 -29.70
N ASN A 423 50.90 -41.77 -29.28
CA ASN A 423 52.24 -42.39 -29.20
C ASN A 423 52.93 -42.11 -27.85
N VAL A 424 52.15 -41.80 -26.80
CA VAL A 424 52.69 -41.36 -25.50
C VAL A 424 51.99 -42.10 -24.35
N ASP A 425 52.70 -43.04 -23.73
CA ASP A 425 52.24 -43.73 -22.53
C ASP A 425 52.40 -42.83 -21.29
N VAL A 426 51.27 -42.38 -20.73
CA VAL A 426 51.19 -41.63 -19.47
C VAL A 426 50.71 -42.47 -18.28
N THR A 427 50.57 -43.80 -18.43
CA THR A 427 49.97 -44.68 -17.40
C THR A 427 50.73 -44.62 -16.07
N GLY A 428 50.10 -44.09 -15.02
CA GLY A 428 50.71 -43.89 -13.70
C GLY A 428 51.69 -42.71 -13.60
N LYS A 429 51.79 -41.89 -14.65
CA LYS A 429 52.77 -40.79 -14.81
C LYS A 429 52.10 -39.43 -14.78
N ILE A 430 52.89 -38.36 -14.67
CA ILE A 430 52.40 -36.98 -14.76
C ILE A 430 52.38 -36.54 -16.23
N ALA A 431 51.23 -36.13 -16.75
CA ALA A 431 51.11 -35.53 -18.07
C ALA A 431 51.44 -34.03 -18.00
N ILE A 432 52.43 -33.55 -18.76
CA ILE A 432 52.77 -32.13 -18.84
C ILE A 432 52.15 -31.49 -20.09
N VAL A 433 51.31 -30.48 -19.88
CA VAL A 433 50.39 -29.91 -20.87
C VAL A 433 50.61 -28.41 -21.03
N SER A 434 50.58 -27.90 -22.28
CA SER A 434 50.49 -26.47 -22.56
C SER A 434 49.03 -25.99 -22.62
N ARG A 435 48.74 -24.82 -22.03
CA ARG A 435 47.53 -24.04 -22.34
C ARG A 435 47.49 -23.70 -23.85
N GLY A 436 46.30 -23.71 -24.44
CA GLY A 436 46.06 -23.43 -25.87
C GLY A 436 45.13 -24.45 -26.55
N TYR A 437 44.51 -24.03 -27.66
CA TYR A 437 43.55 -24.77 -28.50
C TYR A 437 42.27 -25.29 -27.81
N GLN A 438 42.36 -26.32 -26.96
CA GLN A 438 41.23 -26.92 -26.24
C GLN A 438 41.00 -26.31 -24.84
N THR A 439 39.82 -26.57 -24.26
CA THR A 439 39.49 -26.22 -22.87
C THR A 439 40.36 -26.97 -21.87
N PHE A 440 40.31 -26.54 -20.61
CA PHE A 440 41.02 -27.21 -19.51
C PHE A 440 40.43 -28.61 -19.23
N LEU A 441 39.11 -28.73 -19.16
CA LEU A 441 38.42 -29.99 -18.84
C LEU A 441 38.71 -31.09 -19.88
N GLU A 442 38.70 -30.76 -21.18
CA GLU A 442 39.06 -31.72 -22.25
C GLU A 442 40.48 -32.29 -22.06
N LYS A 443 41.46 -31.43 -21.74
CA LYS A 443 42.86 -31.85 -21.52
C LYS A 443 42.98 -32.79 -20.34
N PHE A 444 42.29 -32.48 -19.23
CA PHE A 444 42.34 -33.26 -17.99
C PHE A 444 41.59 -34.60 -18.16
N ALA A 445 40.44 -34.58 -18.82
CA ALA A 445 39.68 -35.79 -19.16
C ALA A 445 40.49 -36.72 -20.08
N SER A 446 41.16 -36.19 -21.12
CA SER A 446 42.08 -36.96 -21.96
C SER A 446 43.25 -37.53 -21.14
N ALA A 447 43.91 -36.73 -20.29
CA ALA A 447 45.00 -37.21 -19.45
C ALA A 447 44.57 -38.38 -18.54
N LYS A 448 43.43 -38.25 -17.85
CA LYS A 448 42.85 -39.33 -17.02
C LYS A 448 42.48 -40.57 -17.85
N LYS A 449 41.84 -40.38 -19.01
CA LYS A 449 41.44 -41.46 -19.93
C LYS A 449 42.63 -42.31 -20.39
N HIS A 450 43.79 -41.69 -20.62
CA HIS A 450 45.04 -42.38 -20.97
C HIS A 450 45.87 -42.80 -19.73
N GLY A 451 45.30 -42.74 -18.53
CA GLY A 451 45.85 -43.32 -17.31
C GLY A 451 46.83 -42.45 -16.53
N ALA A 452 46.89 -41.13 -16.77
CA ALA A 452 47.79 -40.24 -16.03
C ALA A 452 47.48 -40.23 -14.52
N LYS A 453 48.54 -40.24 -13.69
CA LYS A 453 48.45 -40.08 -12.23
C LYS A 453 48.13 -38.63 -11.84
N ALA A 454 48.59 -37.66 -12.63
CA ALA A 454 48.34 -36.23 -12.43
C ALA A 454 48.59 -35.44 -13.73
N VAL A 455 48.21 -34.16 -13.74
CA VAL A 455 48.53 -33.19 -14.80
C VAL A 455 49.36 -32.05 -14.20
N ILE A 456 50.46 -31.67 -14.86
CA ILE A 456 51.07 -30.35 -14.69
C ILE A 456 50.76 -29.54 -15.95
N ILE A 457 50.01 -28.44 -15.79
CA ILE A 457 49.66 -27.55 -16.90
C ILE A 457 50.36 -26.21 -16.75
N PHE A 458 50.93 -25.70 -17.84
CA PHE A 458 51.62 -24.41 -17.85
C PHE A 458 50.95 -23.37 -18.75
N ASN A 459 51.07 -22.10 -18.34
CA ASN A 459 50.49 -20.97 -19.06
C ASN A 459 51.16 -20.74 -20.43
N GLY A 460 50.38 -20.39 -21.44
CA GLY A 460 50.84 -20.39 -22.83
C GLY A 460 49.70 -20.28 -23.82
N ASN A 461 49.99 -20.59 -25.08
CA ASN A 461 49.03 -20.59 -26.18
C ASN A 461 49.45 -21.60 -27.27
N ASN A 462 48.58 -21.85 -28.25
CA ASN A 462 49.00 -22.44 -29.53
C ASN A 462 49.59 -21.37 -30.47
N LYS A 463 50.39 -21.81 -31.45
CA LYS A 463 50.93 -20.92 -32.49
C LYS A 463 49.82 -20.47 -33.45
N ILE A 464 49.83 -19.19 -33.82
CA ILE A 464 48.83 -18.56 -34.70
C ILE A 464 48.71 -19.32 -36.03
N ASN A 465 49.84 -19.58 -36.69
CA ASN A 465 49.90 -20.26 -37.99
C ASN A 465 49.97 -21.81 -37.88
N ALA A 466 49.79 -22.38 -36.69
CA ALA A 466 49.82 -23.83 -36.46
C ALA A 466 49.02 -24.19 -35.17
N PRO A 467 47.67 -24.16 -35.22
CA PRO A 467 46.83 -24.22 -34.02
C PRO A 467 46.97 -25.53 -33.21
N PHE A 468 47.37 -26.63 -33.84
CA PHE A 468 47.65 -27.91 -33.18
C PHE A 468 49.10 -28.02 -32.65
N THR A 469 49.82 -26.90 -32.51
CA THR A 469 51.20 -26.87 -31.99
C THR A 469 51.35 -25.79 -30.91
N PRO A 470 51.88 -26.14 -29.72
CA PRO A 470 52.08 -25.17 -28.64
C PRO A 470 53.14 -24.13 -29.02
N ASP A 471 52.95 -22.90 -28.54
CA ASP A 471 53.97 -21.87 -28.57
C ASP A 471 54.87 -22.02 -27.35
N LEU A 472 56.16 -22.28 -27.60
CA LEU A 472 57.20 -22.49 -26.59
C LEU A 472 58.20 -21.31 -26.55
N SER A 473 57.78 -20.14 -27.04
CA SER A 473 58.57 -18.90 -26.95
C SER A 473 58.95 -18.59 -25.49
N THR A 474 60.18 -18.13 -25.27
CA THR A 474 60.75 -17.91 -23.93
C THR A 474 59.99 -16.88 -23.09
N SER A 475 59.31 -15.95 -23.75
CA SER A 475 58.32 -15.04 -23.16
C SER A 475 57.09 -14.94 -24.08
N ILE A 476 55.91 -14.87 -23.48
CA ILE A 476 54.63 -14.62 -24.14
C ILE A 476 53.87 -13.61 -23.26
N ALA A 477 53.50 -12.46 -23.83
CA ALA A 477 52.90 -11.35 -23.10
C ALA A 477 51.65 -11.79 -22.30
N GLY A 478 51.65 -11.53 -20.98
CA GLY A 478 50.58 -11.94 -20.07
C GLY A 478 50.45 -13.46 -19.83
N LYS A 479 51.48 -14.24 -20.18
CA LYS A 479 51.49 -15.72 -20.06
C LYS A 479 52.80 -16.30 -19.47
N ASP A 480 53.64 -15.48 -18.84
CA ASP A 480 54.93 -15.94 -18.30
C ASP A 480 54.83 -16.50 -16.87
N ASP A 481 53.89 -15.99 -16.08
CA ASP A 481 53.57 -16.49 -14.74
C ASP A 481 52.57 -17.66 -14.79
N TYR A 482 52.04 -18.08 -13.64
CA TYR A 482 50.94 -19.04 -13.49
C TYR A 482 49.72 -18.71 -14.37
N ILE A 483 48.78 -19.66 -14.52
CA ILE A 483 47.60 -19.51 -15.38
C ILE A 483 46.72 -18.31 -15.01
N GLY A 484 46.52 -18.09 -13.70
CA GLY A 484 45.97 -16.89 -13.08
C GLY A 484 44.46 -16.68 -13.21
N GLY A 485 43.87 -16.06 -12.19
CA GLY A 485 42.46 -15.65 -12.12
C GLY A 485 41.59 -16.55 -11.23
N PHE A 486 40.82 -15.94 -10.33
CA PHE A 486 39.74 -16.62 -9.60
C PHE A 486 38.70 -17.14 -10.61
N GLY A 487 38.07 -18.28 -10.31
CA GLY A 487 37.28 -19.03 -11.30
C GLY A 487 38.09 -20.01 -12.18
N THR A 488 39.39 -20.21 -11.88
CA THR A 488 40.19 -21.35 -12.42
C THR A 488 40.69 -22.29 -11.33
N GLU A 489 40.08 -22.21 -10.14
CA GLU A 489 40.28 -23.12 -9.03
C GLU A 489 39.33 -24.32 -9.22
N PHE A 490 39.81 -25.38 -9.88
CA PHE A 490 39.12 -26.65 -10.14
C PHE A 490 38.96 -27.51 -8.86
N TYR A 491 38.46 -26.91 -7.78
CA TYR A 491 38.29 -27.54 -6.47
C TYR A 491 37.63 -28.92 -6.55
N GLY A 492 38.09 -29.83 -5.68
CA GLY A 492 37.76 -31.26 -5.62
C GLY A 492 36.55 -31.76 -6.43
N ALA A 493 36.79 -32.53 -7.48
CA ALA A 493 35.77 -33.32 -8.18
C ALA A 493 36.24 -34.76 -8.29
N PHE A 494 35.39 -35.75 -8.01
CA PHE A 494 35.84 -37.16 -8.02
C PHE A 494 36.30 -37.58 -9.42
N ASP A 495 35.80 -36.95 -10.48
CA ASP A 495 36.28 -37.23 -11.83
C ASP A 495 37.68 -36.64 -12.14
N TYR A 496 38.25 -35.77 -11.31
CA TYR A 496 39.61 -35.26 -11.49
C TYR A 496 40.70 -36.19 -10.94
N ILE A 497 41.85 -36.14 -11.60
CA ILE A 497 43.18 -36.45 -11.04
C ILE A 497 43.83 -35.13 -10.58
N PRO A 498 44.88 -35.14 -9.74
CA PRO A 498 45.55 -33.90 -9.34
C PRO A 498 46.02 -33.07 -10.54
N ILE A 499 45.66 -31.79 -10.54
CA ILE A 499 45.98 -30.78 -11.56
C ILE A 499 46.83 -29.70 -10.89
N MET A 500 48.04 -29.50 -11.40
CA MET A 500 49.03 -28.56 -10.89
C MET A 500 49.31 -27.45 -11.92
N ASP A 501 49.31 -26.20 -11.46
CA ASP A 501 49.62 -25.01 -12.25
C ASP A 501 51.12 -24.71 -12.19
N MET A 502 51.77 -24.58 -13.34
CA MET A 502 53.19 -24.23 -13.48
C MET A 502 53.30 -22.90 -14.25
N LYS A 503 54.24 -22.04 -13.85
CA LYS A 503 54.44 -20.76 -14.54
C LYS A 503 54.74 -20.98 -16.01
N GLY A 504 54.11 -20.19 -16.88
CA GLY A 504 54.17 -20.42 -18.31
C GLY A 504 55.57 -20.38 -18.88
N LYS A 505 56.42 -19.47 -18.38
CA LYS A 505 57.83 -19.41 -18.77
C LYS A 505 58.56 -20.70 -18.38
N GLU A 506 58.46 -21.11 -17.12
CA GLU A 506 59.10 -22.29 -16.55
C GLU A 506 58.70 -23.57 -17.30
N GLY A 507 57.40 -23.73 -17.60
CA GLY A 507 56.88 -24.88 -18.35
C GLY A 507 57.29 -24.89 -19.82
N ARG A 508 57.38 -23.73 -20.48
CA ARG A 508 57.88 -23.63 -21.87
C ARG A 508 59.39 -23.88 -21.96
N GLU A 509 60.16 -23.45 -20.96
CA GLU A 509 61.59 -23.77 -20.84
C GLU A 509 61.79 -25.28 -20.63
N LEU A 510 61.04 -25.90 -19.71
CA LEU A 510 61.07 -27.35 -19.48
C LEU A 510 60.66 -28.15 -20.73
N ALA A 511 59.54 -27.79 -21.37
CA ALA A 511 59.07 -28.42 -22.61
C ALA A 511 60.10 -28.31 -23.75
N SER A 512 60.78 -27.16 -23.87
CA SER A 512 61.84 -26.97 -24.86
C SER A 512 63.07 -27.82 -24.56
N ALA A 513 63.48 -27.94 -23.29
CA ALA A 513 64.59 -28.80 -22.88
C ALA A 513 64.33 -30.29 -23.17
N LEU A 514 63.08 -30.75 -22.99
CA LEU A 514 62.65 -32.11 -23.32
C LEU A 514 62.67 -32.38 -24.83
N LEU A 515 62.13 -31.46 -25.64
CA LEU A 515 62.14 -31.59 -27.11
C LEU A 515 63.56 -31.54 -27.69
N ALA A 516 64.49 -30.82 -27.04
CA ALA A 516 65.90 -30.82 -27.40
C ALA A 516 66.64 -32.12 -27.00
N ASN A 517 66.10 -32.91 -26.07
CA ASN A 517 66.73 -34.14 -25.55
C ASN A 517 65.73 -35.32 -25.51
N PRO A 518 65.26 -35.86 -26.66
CA PRO A 518 64.13 -36.82 -26.69
C PRO A 518 64.36 -38.16 -25.96
N SER A 519 65.59 -38.47 -25.57
CA SER A 519 65.96 -39.67 -24.80
C SER A 519 66.07 -39.43 -23.29
N ALA A 520 65.89 -38.20 -22.81
CA ALA A 520 66.07 -37.84 -21.41
C ALA A 520 64.81 -38.16 -20.58
N LYS A 521 64.97 -38.94 -19.50
CA LYS A 521 63.85 -39.34 -18.64
C LYS A 521 63.53 -38.25 -17.61
N LEU A 522 62.35 -37.66 -17.73
CA LEU A 522 61.80 -36.73 -16.75
C LEU A 522 61.14 -37.48 -15.58
N THR A 523 61.51 -37.10 -14.37
CA THR A 523 60.78 -37.44 -13.14
C THR A 523 60.67 -36.20 -12.26
N PHE A 524 59.62 -36.11 -11.46
CA PHE A 524 59.50 -35.14 -10.36
C PHE A 524 59.61 -35.85 -9.03
N THR A 525 60.53 -35.38 -8.18
CA THR A 525 60.52 -35.69 -6.74
C THR A 525 59.69 -34.63 -6.05
N PHE A 526 58.67 -35.04 -5.29
CA PHE A 526 57.86 -34.15 -4.47
C PHE A 526 58.40 -34.08 -3.04
N ASP A 527 58.29 -32.91 -2.42
CA ASP A 527 58.51 -32.76 -0.99
C ASP A 527 57.29 -33.29 -0.21
N SER A 528 57.49 -33.71 1.04
CA SER A 528 56.41 -34.19 1.91
C SER A 528 55.54 -33.05 2.50
N ASP A 529 55.92 -31.79 2.30
CA ASP A 529 55.20 -30.60 2.76
C ASP A 529 54.35 -30.04 1.62
N TYR A 530 53.03 -30.23 1.71
CA TYR A 530 52.04 -29.66 0.80
C TYR A 530 51.43 -28.43 1.48
N GLN A 531 51.89 -27.25 1.09
CA GLN A 531 51.59 -26.02 1.82
C GLN A 531 50.12 -25.65 1.68
N GLU A 532 49.36 -25.87 2.75
CA GLU A 532 47.98 -25.44 2.89
C GLU A 532 47.93 -23.93 3.16
N LYS A 533 47.28 -23.20 2.27
CA LYS A 533 46.86 -21.82 2.46
C LYS A 533 45.34 -21.80 2.63
N ILE A 534 44.87 -21.49 3.83
CA ILE A 534 43.47 -21.18 4.07
C ILE A 534 43.16 -19.82 3.41
N ASN A 535 42.26 -19.82 2.43
CA ASN A 535 41.58 -18.62 1.97
C ASN A 535 40.41 -18.33 2.95
N PRO A 536 40.22 -17.09 3.42
CA PRO A 536 39.17 -16.77 4.39
C PRO A 536 37.75 -16.66 3.78
N GLY A 537 37.60 -16.79 2.46
CA GLY A 537 36.35 -16.52 1.74
C GLY A 537 36.12 -15.01 1.53
N ASP A 538 34.86 -14.60 1.54
CA ASP A 538 34.37 -13.21 1.53
C ASP A 538 34.86 -12.37 0.33
N ARG A 539 35.09 -13.00 -0.83
CA ARG A 539 35.32 -12.31 -2.11
C ARG A 539 34.08 -12.38 -2.97
N VAL A 540 33.56 -11.24 -3.41
CA VAL A 540 32.50 -11.19 -4.44
C VAL A 540 33.06 -11.78 -5.73
N ALA A 541 32.37 -12.75 -6.30
CA ALA A 541 32.84 -13.45 -7.49
C ALA A 541 32.87 -12.51 -8.71
N ASP A 542 33.92 -12.61 -9.54
CA ASP A 542 34.05 -11.80 -10.76
C ASP A 542 32.86 -12.02 -11.71
N PHE A 543 32.37 -13.26 -11.84
CA PHE A 543 31.16 -13.55 -12.63
C PHE A 543 29.88 -12.96 -12.04
N SER A 544 29.80 -12.68 -10.73
CA SER A 544 28.55 -12.23 -10.10
C SER A 544 28.12 -10.92 -10.73
N SER A 545 26.94 -10.91 -11.38
CA SER A 545 26.41 -9.70 -12.01
C SER A 545 26.27 -8.57 -11.02
N ARG A 546 26.50 -7.34 -11.50
CA ARG A 546 26.53 -6.09 -10.76
C ARG A 546 25.38 -5.18 -11.20
N GLY A 547 24.87 -4.36 -10.29
CA GLY A 547 23.97 -3.26 -10.62
C GLY A 547 24.70 -2.09 -11.32
N PRO A 548 24.09 -0.89 -11.39
CA PRO A 548 22.73 -0.57 -10.95
C PRO A 548 21.65 -1.32 -11.74
N SER A 549 20.41 -1.28 -11.23
CA SER A 549 19.24 -1.57 -12.08
C SER A 549 19.12 -0.52 -13.20
N SER A 550 18.63 -0.93 -14.37
CA SER A 550 18.41 -0.06 -15.54
C SER A 550 17.09 0.73 -15.47
N ASP A 551 16.55 0.92 -14.27
CA ASP A 551 15.25 1.54 -13.99
C ASP A 551 15.23 3.08 -14.00
N GLY A 552 16.38 3.71 -14.26
CA GLY A 552 16.56 5.17 -14.22
C GLY A 552 16.66 5.78 -12.82
N ASN A 553 16.30 5.04 -11.77
CA ASN A 553 16.59 5.39 -10.38
C ASN A 553 18.00 4.92 -9.95
N LEU A 554 18.63 4.03 -10.73
CA LEU A 554 19.91 3.40 -10.41
C LEU A 554 19.83 2.57 -9.12
N SER A 555 18.72 1.86 -8.93
CA SER A 555 18.45 1.09 -7.71
C SER A 555 19.55 0.07 -7.41
N ILE A 556 19.84 -0.12 -6.12
CA ILE A 556 20.90 -1.01 -5.64
C ILE A 556 20.45 -2.46 -5.80
N LYS A 557 21.23 -3.19 -6.61
CA LYS A 557 21.12 -4.62 -6.90
C LYS A 557 22.54 -5.17 -7.10
N PRO A 558 22.89 -6.38 -6.61
CA PRO A 558 22.07 -7.28 -5.81
C PRO A 558 21.66 -6.63 -4.47
N ASP A 559 20.61 -7.12 -3.83
CA ASP A 559 20.19 -6.57 -2.52
C ASP A 559 21.22 -6.97 -1.44
N PHE A 560 21.77 -8.19 -1.54
CA PHE A 560 22.90 -8.67 -0.74
C PHE A 560 23.56 -9.92 -1.37
N VAL A 561 24.63 -10.43 -0.75
CA VAL A 561 25.42 -11.58 -1.26
C VAL A 561 25.45 -12.78 -0.31
N ALA A 562 25.67 -13.98 -0.87
CA ALA A 562 25.74 -15.24 -0.13
C ALA A 562 26.72 -16.24 -0.78
N PRO A 563 27.12 -17.33 -0.08
CA PRO A 563 28.01 -18.37 -0.61
C PRO A 563 27.56 -18.95 -1.95
N GLY A 564 28.32 -18.68 -3.01
CA GLY A 564 27.99 -19.07 -4.38
C GLY A 564 29.21 -19.42 -5.24
N VAL A 565 30.37 -19.62 -4.64
CA VAL A 565 31.57 -20.15 -5.31
C VAL A 565 31.88 -21.50 -4.66
N ASN A 566 32.13 -22.52 -5.49
CA ASN A 566 32.57 -23.85 -5.07
C ASN A 566 31.61 -24.57 -4.09
N VAL A 567 30.29 -24.41 -4.24
CA VAL A 567 29.30 -24.98 -3.30
C VAL A 567 29.09 -26.47 -3.59
N LEU A 568 29.36 -27.34 -2.61
CA LEU A 568 29.00 -28.76 -2.67
C LEU A 568 27.49 -28.93 -2.44
N SER A 569 26.83 -29.72 -3.29
CA SER A 569 25.43 -30.15 -3.09
C SER A 569 25.11 -31.41 -3.90
N THR A 570 23.85 -31.87 -3.81
CA THR A 570 23.33 -33.05 -4.52
C THR A 570 23.31 -32.86 -6.04
N PHE A 571 23.46 -33.96 -6.78
CA PHE A 571 23.48 -34.00 -8.25
C PHE A 571 22.68 -35.24 -8.72
N PRO A 572 21.98 -35.22 -9.86
CA PRO A 572 21.10 -36.33 -10.23
C PRO A 572 21.88 -37.60 -10.61
N ALA A 573 21.45 -38.74 -10.05
CA ALA A 573 21.82 -40.07 -10.56
C ALA A 573 20.75 -40.64 -11.52
N TYR A 574 19.56 -40.04 -11.54
CA TYR A 574 18.42 -40.43 -12.36
C TYR A 574 17.89 -41.84 -12.01
N GLY A 575 17.77 -42.13 -10.72
CA GLY A 575 17.30 -43.42 -10.18
C GLY A 575 18.31 -44.56 -10.32
N ARG A 576 19.61 -44.23 -10.38
CA ARG A 576 20.72 -45.20 -10.52
C ARG A 576 21.51 -45.31 -9.21
N ASP A 577 22.83 -45.26 -9.28
CA ASP A 577 23.69 -45.31 -8.09
C ASP A 577 23.90 -43.92 -7.49
N TYR A 578 23.62 -43.79 -6.19
CA TYR A 578 23.78 -42.55 -5.42
C TYR A 578 25.07 -42.54 -4.57
N SER A 579 25.99 -43.49 -4.79
CA SER A 579 27.31 -43.56 -4.14
C SER A 579 28.18 -42.31 -4.32
N ALA A 580 27.89 -41.47 -5.31
CA ALA A 580 28.55 -40.19 -5.52
C ALA A 580 27.65 -39.20 -6.28
N ALA A 581 26.41 -39.06 -5.85
CA ALA A 581 25.44 -38.15 -6.48
C ALA A 581 25.61 -36.70 -5.98
N TYR A 582 26.82 -36.14 -6.12
CA TYR A 582 27.19 -34.80 -5.62
C TYR A 582 28.09 -34.05 -6.59
N ALA A 583 27.99 -32.71 -6.60
CA ALA A 583 28.82 -31.83 -7.42
C ALA A 583 29.19 -30.55 -6.68
N ARG A 584 30.35 -29.98 -7.01
CA ARG A 584 30.74 -28.60 -6.65
C ARG A 584 30.50 -27.68 -7.84
N LEU A 585 29.70 -26.63 -7.62
CA LEU A 585 29.26 -25.68 -8.63
C LEU A 585 29.51 -24.22 -8.19
N ASP A 586 29.70 -23.34 -9.17
CA ASP A 586 29.78 -21.89 -8.99
C ASP A 586 28.56 -21.20 -9.62
N GLY A 587 28.02 -20.17 -8.95
CA GLY A 587 27.03 -19.28 -9.52
C GLY A 587 26.25 -18.47 -8.49
N THR A 588 25.66 -17.35 -8.92
CA THR A 588 24.56 -16.72 -8.16
C THR A 588 23.39 -17.69 -7.96
N SER A 589 23.24 -18.66 -8.86
CA SER A 589 22.41 -19.87 -8.72
C SER A 589 22.61 -20.67 -7.44
N MET A 590 23.82 -20.69 -6.87
CA MET A 590 24.17 -21.39 -5.63
C MET A 590 24.11 -20.46 -4.39
N ALA A 591 24.27 -19.15 -4.59
CA ALA A 591 24.05 -18.14 -3.54
C ALA A 591 22.56 -18.02 -3.16
N THR A 592 21.69 -18.07 -4.17
CA THR A 592 20.22 -17.98 -4.04
C THR A 592 19.63 -19.00 -3.04
N PRO A 593 19.93 -20.32 -3.14
CA PRO A 593 19.39 -21.33 -2.21
C PRO A 593 19.88 -21.17 -0.76
N HIS A 594 21.06 -20.58 -0.52
CA HIS A 594 21.48 -20.21 0.83
C HIS A 594 20.50 -19.19 1.44
N ILE A 595 20.21 -18.10 0.72
CA ILE A 595 19.25 -17.07 1.14
C ILE A 595 17.83 -17.64 1.28
N THR A 596 17.38 -18.48 0.35
CA THR A 596 16.11 -19.22 0.45
C THR A 596 16.03 -20.02 1.75
N GLY A 597 17.10 -20.71 2.10
CA GLY A 597 17.25 -21.40 3.38
C GLY A 597 17.10 -20.46 4.58
N LEU A 598 17.85 -19.35 4.60
CA LEU A 598 17.81 -18.38 5.70
C LEU A 598 16.43 -17.72 5.84
N ALA A 599 15.75 -17.44 4.74
CA ALA A 599 14.38 -16.92 4.72
C ALA A 599 13.38 -17.90 5.36
N LEU A 600 13.54 -19.22 5.14
CA LEU A 600 12.75 -20.24 5.83
C LEU A 600 13.05 -20.26 7.35
N LEU A 601 14.32 -20.13 7.77
CA LEU A 601 14.67 -20.09 9.18
C LEU A 601 14.10 -18.85 9.90
N LEU A 602 14.16 -17.67 9.25
CA LEU A 602 13.48 -16.46 9.75
C LEU A 602 11.97 -16.62 9.77
N LYS A 603 11.35 -17.21 8.74
CA LYS A 603 9.90 -17.44 8.68
C LYS A 603 9.42 -18.46 9.72
N GLN A 604 10.26 -19.39 10.17
CA GLN A 604 9.98 -20.30 11.28
C GLN A 604 10.05 -19.58 12.63
N ALA A 605 11.01 -18.66 12.81
CA ALA A 605 11.12 -17.85 14.02
C ALA A 605 10.03 -16.76 14.11
N HIS A 606 9.63 -16.19 12.97
CA HIS A 606 8.71 -15.07 12.84
C HIS A 606 7.62 -15.34 11.78
N PRO A 607 6.61 -16.19 12.07
CA PRO A 607 5.57 -16.56 11.11
C PRO A 607 4.76 -15.38 10.57
N GLU A 608 4.65 -14.29 11.33
CA GLU A 608 3.95 -13.06 10.97
C GLU A 608 4.75 -12.10 10.08
N TRP A 609 6.07 -12.26 9.95
CA TRP A 609 6.90 -11.38 9.12
C TRP A 609 6.52 -11.47 7.64
N THR A 610 6.43 -10.31 6.99
CA THR A 610 6.20 -10.18 5.55
C THR A 610 7.49 -10.40 4.75
N PRO A 611 7.43 -10.60 3.42
CA PRO A 611 8.63 -10.65 2.59
C PRO A 611 9.56 -9.45 2.76
N PHE A 612 9.00 -8.24 2.93
CA PHE A 612 9.77 -7.01 3.20
C PHE A 612 10.46 -7.03 4.57
N ASP A 613 9.88 -7.71 5.55
CA ASP A 613 10.47 -7.82 6.89
C ASP A 613 11.64 -8.81 6.90
N ILE A 614 11.49 -9.93 6.20
CA ILE A 614 12.57 -10.91 6.00
C ILE A 614 13.70 -10.30 5.17
N ARG A 615 13.39 -9.60 4.07
CA ARG A 615 14.37 -8.87 3.26
C ARG A 615 15.14 -7.83 4.09
N ALA A 616 14.43 -6.99 4.85
CA ALA A 616 15.05 -6.01 5.74
C ALA A 616 15.91 -6.67 6.82
N ALA A 617 15.45 -7.72 7.50
CA ALA A 617 16.23 -8.39 8.54
C ALA A 617 17.55 -8.96 8.03
N LEU A 618 17.53 -9.61 6.85
CA LEU A 618 18.72 -10.18 6.22
C LEU A 618 19.70 -9.07 5.76
N GLY A 619 19.19 -8.01 5.12
CA GLY A 619 20.03 -6.89 4.67
C GLY A 619 20.57 -6.04 5.82
N ASN A 620 19.73 -5.61 6.76
CA ASN A 620 20.11 -4.73 7.87
C ASN A 620 21.19 -5.32 8.78
N THR A 621 21.34 -6.65 8.80
CA THR A 621 22.26 -7.36 9.68
C THR A 621 23.34 -8.15 8.93
N ALA A 622 23.45 -7.94 7.62
CA ALA A 622 24.51 -8.48 6.78
C ALA A 622 25.89 -7.91 7.16
N ASP A 623 26.91 -8.76 7.11
CA ASP A 623 28.31 -8.41 7.32
C ASP A 623 28.89 -7.79 6.04
N GLN A 624 29.28 -6.52 6.11
CA GLN A 624 30.00 -5.85 5.02
C GLN A 624 31.38 -6.48 4.77
N ILE A 625 31.72 -6.72 3.51
CA ILE A 625 32.94 -7.40 3.08
C ILE A 625 33.85 -6.53 2.20
N SER A 626 35.14 -6.86 2.21
CA SER A 626 36.21 -6.18 1.46
C SER A 626 36.93 -7.11 0.48
N ASP A 627 37.67 -6.54 -0.46
CA ASP A 627 38.56 -7.24 -1.39
C ASP A 627 39.87 -7.74 -0.74
N GLU A 628 40.82 -8.23 -1.54
CA GLU A 628 42.15 -8.69 -1.08
C GLU A 628 43.06 -7.57 -0.54
N THR A 629 42.79 -6.31 -0.88
CA THR A 629 43.54 -5.14 -0.40
C THR A 629 42.98 -4.56 0.90
N GLY A 630 41.77 -4.99 1.29
CA GLY A 630 41.01 -4.45 2.41
C GLY A 630 39.99 -3.37 2.02
N THR A 631 39.90 -3.03 0.73
CA THR A 631 38.94 -2.07 0.18
C THR A 631 37.53 -2.66 0.24
N LEU A 632 36.58 -1.94 0.83
CA LEU A 632 35.17 -2.36 0.92
C LEU A 632 34.59 -2.56 -0.50
N TYR A 633 33.79 -3.61 -0.72
CA TYR A 633 33.09 -3.74 -2.00
C TYR A 633 32.01 -2.65 -2.15
N ASP A 634 31.81 -2.12 -3.35
CA ASP A 634 30.75 -1.13 -3.63
C ASP A 634 29.34 -1.74 -3.51
N VAL A 635 28.33 -0.89 -3.29
CA VAL A 635 26.93 -1.35 -3.09
C VAL A 635 26.35 -2.05 -4.32
N TYR A 636 26.83 -1.78 -5.55
CA TYR A 636 26.38 -2.50 -6.75
C TYR A 636 27.08 -3.85 -6.95
N SER A 637 28.09 -4.15 -6.12
CA SER A 637 28.79 -5.43 -6.04
C SER A 637 28.33 -6.30 -4.86
N GLN A 638 28.16 -5.72 -3.66
CA GLN A 638 27.79 -6.49 -2.46
C GLN A 638 26.37 -6.26 -1.93
N GLY A 639 25.64 -5.24 -2.41
CA GLY A 639 24.39 -4.81 -1.79
C GLY A 639 24.61 -4.35 -0.35
N ALA A 640 23.83 -4.89 0.60
CA ALA A 640 24.06 -4.75 2.04
C ALA A 640 25.23 -5.59 2.59
N GLY A 641 25.89 -6.41 1.75
CA GLY A 641 26.99 -7.28 2.14
C GLY A 641 26.57 -8.75 2.29
N ARG A 642 27.40 -9.54 2.97
CA ARG A 642 27.17 -10.98 3.15
C ARG A 642 26.17 -11.22 4.29
N VAL A 643 25.03 -11.81 3.95
CA VAL A 643 23.98 -12.12 4.93
C VAL A 643 24.47 -13.06 6.04
N ASN A 644 24.06 -12.78 7.28
CA ASN A 644 24.36 -13.58 8.46
C ASN A 644 23.11 -13.69 9.36
N VAL A 645 22.44 -14.85 9.35
CA VAL A 645 21.09 -15.00 9.93
C VAL A 645 21.07 -14.84 11.46
N LYS A 646 22.21 -14.99 12.12
CA LYS A 646 22.33 -14.91 13.58
C LYS A 646 21.84 -13.57 14.14
N ASN A 647 22.19 -12.46 13.49
CA ASN A 647 21.77 -11.13 13.92
C ASN A 647 20.33 -10.83 13.48
N ALA A 648 19.91 -11.31 12.30
CA ALA A 648 18.53 -11.22 11.81
C ALA A 648 17.53 -11.92 12.74
N LEU A 649 17.92 -13.04 13.38
CA LEU A 649 17.12 -13.76 14.39
C LEU A 649 17.09 -13.08 15.77
N LEU A 650 17.99 -12.14 16.02
CA LEU A 650 18.13 -11.47 17.32
C LEU A 650 17.59 -10.04 17.33
N THR A 651 17.21 -9.49 16.17
CA THR A 651 16.72 -8.10 16.10
C THR A 651 15.22 -8.00 16.42
N PRO A 652 14.81 -7.14 17.38
CA PRO A 652 13.42 -6.79 17.60
C PRO A 652 12.92 -5.68 16.66
N ALA A 653 13.77 -5.21 15.73
CA ALA A 653 13.46 -4.08 14.87
C ALA A 653 14.08 -4.18 13.47
N LEU A 654 13.46 -3.51 12.50
CA LEU A 654 13.78 -3.56 11.09
C LEU A 654 13.85 -2.13 10.54
N LEU A 655 14.94 -1.81 9.85
CA LEU A 655 15.15 -0.53 9.18
C LEU A 655 14.79 -0.68 7.70
N GLN A 656 13.77 0.03 7.27
CA GLN A 656 13.25 -0.04 5.90
C GLN A 656 13.30 1.34 5.23
N SER A 657 13.68 1.40 3.96
CA SER A 657 13.34 2.53 3.09
C SER A 657 11.84 2.47 2.74
N VAL A 658 11.22 3.62 2.51
CA VAL A 658 9.78 3.74 2.24
C VAL A 658 9.63 4.45 0.90
N GLU A 659 9.46 3.69 -0.17
CA GLU A 659 9.49 4.18 -1.55
C GLU A 659 8.18 3.88 -2.27
N GLU A 660 7.52 4.89 -2.84
CA GLU A 660 6.38 4.66 -3.73
C GLU A 660 6.87 4.31 -5.14
N ILE A 661 6.88 3.01 -5.45
CA ILE A 661 7.11 2.53 -6.82
C ILE A 661 5.81 2.62 -7.61
N THR A 662 5.92 2.83 -8.93
CA THR A 662 4.78 2.80 -9.85
C THR A 662 4.65 1.42 -10.48
N ILE A 663 3.46 0.82 -10.42
CA ILE A 663 3.03 -0.26 -11.32
C ILE A 663 1.94 0.26 -12.26
N LEU A 664 1.83 -0.24 -13.49
CA LEU A 664 0.87 0.27 -14.48
C LEU A 664 -0.47 -0.49 -14.45
N ASP A 665 -1.57 0.23 -14.26
CA ASP A 665 -2.92 -0.35 -14.28
C ASP A 665 -3.43 -0.68 -15.69
N LYS A 666 -4.62 -1.26 -15.72
CA LYS A 666 -5.41 -1.61 -16.91
C LYS A 666 -5.55 -0.54 -18.01
N ASP A 667 -5.46 0.76 -17.72
CA ASP A 667 -5.61 1.83 -18.71
C ASP A 667 -4.26 2.49 -19.08
N MET A 668 -3.15 1.95 -18.55
CA MET A 668 -1.80 2.53 -18.52
C MET A 668 -1.65 3.75 -17.57
N ASN A 669 -2.44 3.83 -16.49
CA ASN A 669 -2.17 4.83 -15.43
C ASN A 669 -1.16 4.29 -14.40
N PRO A 670 -0.27 5.14 -13.87
CA PRO A 670 0.51 4.85 -12.66
C PRO A 670 -0.36 4.50 -11.44
N GLN A 671 0.00 3.43 -10.74
CA GLN A 671 -0.50 3.06 -9.42
C GLN A 671 0.66 2.98 -8.42
N ALA A 672 0.59 3.76 -7.34
CA ALA A 672 1.60 3.74 -6.29
C ALA A 672 1.49 2.47 -5.44
N VAL A 673 2.57 1.71 -5.34
CA VAL A 673 2.78 0.62 -4.37
C VAL A 673 3.96 1.01 -3.48
N THR A 674 3.80 0.87 -2.17
CA THR A 674 4.89 1.14 -1.22
C THR A 674 5.83 -0.07 -1.17
N ASN A 675 7.03 0.11 -1.70
CA ASN A 675 8.16 -0.79 -1.46
C ASN A 675 8.75 -0.46 -0.08
N TYR A 676 9.03 -1.50 0.70
CA TYR A 676 9.73 -1.42 1.97
C TYR A 676 11.11 -2.07 1.81
N GLY A 677 12.07 -1.30 1.33
CA GLY A 677 13.39 -1.78 0.92
C GLY A 677 14.39 -1.90 2.06
N ASP A 678 15.40 -2.74 1.88
CA ASP A 678 16.58 -2.89 2.74
C ASP A 678 17.71 -1.90 2.38
N ASN A 679 17.56 -1.17 1.26
CA ASN A 679 18.52 -0.23 0.68
C ASN A 679 17.77 0.96 0.03
N THR A 680 18.48 1.99 -0.47
CA THR A 680 17.87 3.07 -1.29
C THR A 680 18.84 3.74 -2.27
N SER A 681 18.38 4.12 -3.46
CA SER A 681 19.14 4.99 -4.39
C SER A 681 18.50 6.36 -4.51
N PHE A 682 19.31 7.42 -4.40
CA PHE A 682 18.88 8.80 -4.69
C PHE A 682 18.88 9.14 -6.20
N GLY A 683 19.40 8.22 -7.03
CA GLY A 683 19.71 8.46 -8.44
C GLY A 683 20.71 9.61 -8.62
N THR A 684 20.61 10.34 -9.73
CA THR A 684 21.43 11.54 -9.97
C THR A 684 21.00 12.71 -9.06
N ILE A 685 21.95 13.35 -8.37
CA ILE A 685 21.77 14.62 -7.63
C ILE A 685 22.74 15.67 -8.15
N ARG A 686 22.27 16.91 -8.39
CA ARG A 686 23.15 18.04 -8.77
C ARG A 686 23.91 18.63 -7.58
N ASN A 687 25.04 19.27 -7.86
CA ASN A 687 25.76 20.05 -6.86
C ASN A 687 24.88 21.18 -6.30
N GLY A 688 24.65 21.20 -4.98
CA GLY A 688 23.75 22.13 -4.29
C GLY A 688 22.27 21.75 -4.30
N GLU A 689 21.88 20.63 -4.91
CA GLU A 689 20.53 20.07 -4.80
C GLU A 689 20.43 19.21 -3.54
N THR A 690 19.33 19.36 -2.79
CA THR A 690 18.97 18.45 -1.69
C THR A 690 17.91 17.46 -2.17
N LYS A 691 18.16 16.17 -1.99
CA LYS A 691 17.12 15.13 -2.08
C LYS A 691 16.90 14.45 -0.74
N THR A 692 15.68 13.99 -0.52
CA THR A 692 15.27 13.32 0.73
C THR A 692 14.57 12.00 0.41
N LYS A 693 14.95 10.94 1.12
CA LYS A 693 14.27 9.64 1.14
C LYS A 693 13.57 9.45 2.48
N GLN A 694 12.41 8.80 2.44
CA GLN A 694 11.69 8.39 3.65
C GLN A 694 12.17 7.00 4.08
N LEU A 695 12.37 6.85 5.39
CA LEU A 695 12.79 5.62 6.06
C LEU A 695 11.82 5.33 7.20
N GLN A 696 11.81 4.10 7.71
CA GLN A 696 11.12 3.76 8.95
C GLN A 696 11.94 2.77 9.78
N LEU A 697 11.83 2.90 11.10
CA LEU A 697 12.20 1.84 12.04
C LEU A 697 10.93 1.15 12.52
N LYS A 698 10.74 -0.10 12.10
CA LYS A 698 9.61 -0.96 12.48
C LYS A 698 10.04 -1.87 13.63
N ASN A 699 9.38 -1.77 14.77
CA ASN A 699 9.54 -2.66 15.91
C ASN A 699 8.59 -3.85 15.76
N THR A 700 9.14 -5.06 15.79
CA THR A 700 8.42 -6.34 15.65
C THR A 700 8.26 -7.07 16.99
N SER A 701 8.57 -6.41 18.11
CA SER A 701 8.49 -6.98 19.46
C SER A 701 7.43 -6.33 20.36
N ASP A 702 7.03 -7.05 21.40
CA ASP A 702 6.09 -6.60 22.44
C ASP A 702 6.66 -5.54 23.41
N ASN A 703 7.92 -5.13 23.25
CA ASN A 703 8.58 -4.13 24.09
C ASN A 703 8.95 -2.90 23.25
N PRO A 704 8.92 -1.66 23.79
CA PRO A 704 9.43 -0.50 23.08
C PRO A 704 10.95 -0.60 22.87
N VAL A 705 11.42 -0.16 21.71
CA VAL A 705 12.85 -0.13 21.34
C VAL A 705 13.33 1.30 21.18
N GLN A 706 14.62 1.51 21.47
CA GLN A 706 15.33 2.77 21.25
C GLN A 706 16.64 2.45 20.53
N TYR A 707 16.91 3.19 19.45
CA TYR A 707 18.19 3.14 18.72
C TYR A 707 18.79 4.54 18.60
N GLN A 708 20.11 4.64 18.70
CA GLN A 708 20.89 5.81 18.31
C GLN A 708 21.17 5.71 16.80
N ALA A 709 20.72 6.69 16.04
CA ALA A 709 20.90 6.77 14.59
C ALA A 709 22.11 7.64 14.21
N SER A 710 22.82 7.22 13.17
CA SER A 710 23.92 7.95 12.54
C SER A 710 24.00 7.61 11.04
N VAL A 711 24.92 8.28 10.33
CA VAL A 711 25.26 7.98 8.95
C VAL A 711 26.76 7.70 8.86
N ARG A 712 27.14 6.70 8.07
CA ARG A 712 28.53 6.33 7.75
C ARG A 712 28.71 6.45 6.23
N MET A 713 29.44 7.46 5.77
CA MET A 713 29.85 7.57 4.36
C MET A 713 31.11 6.73 4.09
N HIS A 714 31.23 6.13 2.90
CA HIS A 714 32.38 5.31 2.50
C HIS A 714 33.39 6.11 1.65
N PRO A 715 34.62 6.37 2.15
CA PRO A 715 35.61 7.20 1.44
C PRO A 715 36.39 6.47 0.34
N SER A 716 36.24 5.15 0.20
CA SER A 716 36.86 4.35 -0.87
C SER A 716 36.20 2.98 -0.89
N VAL A 717 35.82 2.51 -2.09
CA VAL A 717 35.20 1.20 -2.35
C VAL A 717 35.70 0.62 -3.67
N THR A 718 35.41 -0.64 -3.97
CA THR A 718 35.81 -1.25 -5.25
C THR A 718 35.25 -0.49 -6.45
N GLY A 719 36.04 -0.37 -7.51
CA GLY A 719 35.63 0.31 -8.74
C GLY A 719 35.40 1.83 -8.64
N ASN A 720 35.51 2.45 -7.46
CA ASN A 720 35.22 3.87 -7.26
C ASN A 720 36.19 4.59 -6.30
N ASN A 721 36.79 5.67 -6.78
CA ASN A 721 37.90 6.39 -6.12
C ASN A 721 37.54 7.82 -5.65
N THR A 722 36.26 8.19 -5.58
CA THR A 722 35.79 9.52 -5.16
C THR A 722 35.88 9.71 -3.65
N SER A 723 37.06 10.10 -3.15
CA SER A 723 37.38 10.04 -1.72
C SER A 723 36.97 11.22 -0.84
N ASP A 724 36.65 12.39 -1.43
CA ASP A 724 36.22 13.55 -0.64
C ASP A 724 34.72 13.50 -0.31
N ILE A 725 34.36 12.55 0.54
CA ILE A 725 33.02 12.40 1.13
C ILE A 725 32.63 13.57 2.04
N SER A 726 33.57 14.45 2.44
CA SER A 726 33.27 15.60 3.31
C SER A 726 32.39 16.65 2.64
N LYS A 727 32.28 16.59 1.31
CA LYS A 727 31.42 17.44 0.48
C LYS A 727 30.01 16.88 0.28
N ILE A 728 29.70 15.69 0.79
CA ILE A 728 28.32 15.19 0.85
C ILE A 728 27.76 15.54 2.22
N GLY A 729 26.93 16.59 2.28
CA GLY A 729 26.11 16.84 3.46
C GLY A 729 25.03 15.75 3.56
N VAL A 730 24.96 15.06 4.70
CA VAL A 730 23.92 14.05 4.96
C VAL A 730 23.31 14.29 6.34
N GLU A 731 21.98 14.34 6.40
CA GLU A 731 21.22 14.66 7.61
C GLU A 731 20.09 13.64 7.86
N LEU A 732 19.84 13.30 9.12
CA LEU A 732 18.72 12.46 9.55
C LEU A 732 17.62 13.31 10.20
N GLY A 733 16.57 13.58 9.42
CA GLY A 733 15.38 14.32 9.87
C GLY A 733 14.48 13.48 10.80
N GLU A 734 13.64 14.17 11.58
CA GLU A 734 12.58 13.57 12.41
C GLU A 734 13.06 12.63 13.54
N THR A 735 14.37 12.64 13.83
CA THR A 735 14.98 11.95 14.98
C THR A 735 14.86 12.75 16.28
N ASP A 736 14.70 12.06 17.40
CA ASP A 736 14.63 12.65 18.74
C ASP A 736 16.07 12.88 19.24
N ALA A 737 16.69 14.00 18.83
CA ALA A 737 18.10 14.31 19.07
C ALA A 737 19.06 13.18 18.60
N GLY A 738 18.83 12.66 17.40
CA GLY A 738 19.57 11.52 16.84
C GLY A 738 19.14 10.15 17.37
N THR A 739 18.15 10.06 18.26
CA THR A 739 17.55 8.77 18.67
C THR A 739 16.25 8.49 17.95
N ILE A 740 15.93 7.22 17.76
CA ILE A 740 14.65 6.76 17.21
C ILE A 740 14.00 5.86 18.25
N ASN A 741 12.87 6.33 18.79
CA ASN A 741 12.08 5.67 19.82
C ASN A 741 10.83 5.07 19.18
N VAL A 742 10.59 3.76 19.33
CA VAL A 742 9.50 3.04 18.66
C VAL A 742 8.75 2.16 19.66
N ASN A 743 7.44 2.35 19.77
CA ASN A 743 6.58 1.55 20.65
C ASN A 743 6.52 0.09 20.18
N ALA A 744 6.15 -0.81 21.08
CA ALA A 744 5.89 -2.21 20.77
C ALA A 744 4.97 -2.37 19.53
N ASN A 745 5.30 -3.32 18.64
CA ASN A 745 4.53 -3.66 17.44
C ASN A 745 4.09 -2.45 16.58
N SER A 746 4.98 -1.46 16.41
CA SER A 746 4.72 -0.21 15.67
C SER A 746 5.90 0.21 14.78
N ALA A 747 5.72 1.19 13.90
CA ALA A 747 6.81 1.82 13.14
C ALA A 747 6.87 3.33 13.39
N LYS A 748 8.08 3.89 13.45
CA LYS A 748 8.33 5.34 13.40
C LYS A 748 9.01 5.67 12.07
N GLY A 749 8.39 6.55 11.28
CA GLY A 749 9.00 7.15 10.10
C GLY A 749 10.08 8.17 10.49
N PHE A 750 11.07 8.33 9.63
CA PHE A 750 12.09 9.37 9.69
C PHE A 750 12.70 9.58 8.30
N SER A 751 13.54 10.60 8.11
CA SER A 751 14.05 10.94 6.77
C SER A 751 15.57 10.98 6.67
N LEU A 752 16.09 10.61 5.51
CA LEU A 752 17.50 10.74 5.11
C LEU A 752 17.60 11.78 4.00
N SER A 753 18.28 12.90 4.26
CA SER A 753 18.51 13.97 3.29
C SER A 753 19.98 14.02 2.87
N VAL A 754 20.23 14.18 1.57
CA VAL A 754 21.57 14.25 0.96
C VAL A 754 21.68 15.55 0.16
N THR A 755 22.77 16.28 0.37
CA THR A 755 23.11 17.54 -0.33
C THR A 755 24.60 17.58 -0.68
N PRO A 756 25.01 17.32 -1.94
CA PRO A 756 26.38 17.56 -2.39
C PRO A 756 26.68 19.07 -2.38
N THR A 757 27.85 19.51 -1.92
CA THR A 757 28.24 20.93 -2.03
C THR A 757 28.40 21.36 -3.49
N VAL A 758 28.37 22.68 -3.73
CA VAL A 758 28.52 23.32 -5.05
C VAL A 758 29.77 22.86 -5.84
N ASP A 759 30.79 22.40 -5.13
CA ASP A 759 32.12 22.02 -5.63
C ASP A 759 32.47 20.54 -5.33
N THR A 760 31.46 19.68 -5.20
CA THR A 760 31.60 18.21 -5.18
C THR A 760 32.06 17.70 -6.56
N ALA A 761 32.88 16.64 -6.57
CA ALA A 761 33.26 15.97 -7.82
C ALA A 761 32.10 15.15 -8.38
N LYS A 762 32.03 14.98 -9.71
CA LYS A 762 31.07 14.07 -10.33
C LYS A 762 31.50 12.62 -10.14
N GLY A 763 30.57 11.75 -9.81
CA GLY A 763 30.82 10.33 -9.54
C GLY A 763 29.79 9.71 -8.60
N VAL A 764 30.02 8.45 -8.21
CA VAL A 764 29.15 7.74 -7.25
C VAL A 764 29.63 8.02 -5.83
N TYR A 765 28.73 8.24 -4.90
CA TYR A 765 29.00 8.34 -3.48
C TYR A 765 28.03 7.40 -2.74
N GLU A 766 28.51 6.76 -1.68
CA GLU A 766 27.74 5.76 -0.95
C GLU A 766 28.10 5.73 0.54
N GLY A 767 27.24 5.05 1.31
CA GLY A 767 27.32 4.93 2.75
C GLY A 767 26.09 4.20 3.29
N ASP A 768 25.98 4.10 4.61
CA ASP A 768 24.80 3.52 5.27
C ASP A 768 24.21 4.45 6.33
N VAL A 769 22.90 4.36 6.51
CA VAL A 769 22.26 4.75 7.77
C VAL A 769 22.52 3.64 8.77
N VAL A 770 23.10 3.95 9.92
CA VAL A 770 23.43 2.97 10.95
C VAL A 770 22.63 3.27 12.22
N LEU A 771 21.96 2.25 12.75
CA LEU A 771 21.23 2.29 14.00
C LEU A 771 21.91 1.36 15.01
N THR A 772 22.26 1.89 16.17
CA THR A 772 22.91 1.13 17.25
C THR A 772 22.08 1.16 18.52
N SER A 773 22.07 0.08 19.30
CA SER A 773 21.42 0.03 20.62
C SER A 773 22.17 -0.91 21.55
N ASN A 774 22.07 -0.67 22.86
CA ASN A 774 22.83 -1.42 23.86
C ASN A 774 22.20 -2.80 24.10
N GLY A 775 22.89 -3.86 23.65
CA GLY A 775 22.45 -5.26 23.82
C GLY A 775 21.49 -5.77 22.74
N LEU A 776 21.23 -5.00 21.69
CA LEU A 776 20.52 -5.43 20.47
C LEU A 776 21.49 -5.47 19.29
N PRO A 777 21.20 -6.21 18.20
CA PRO A 777 21.96 -6.09 16.96
C PRO A 777 21.91 -4.66 16.41
N SER A 778 23.04 -4.19 15.89
CA SER A 778 23.06 -2.99 15.03
C SER A 778 22.31 -3.28 13.73
N LEU A 779 21.63 -2.26 13.21
CA LEU A 779 20.98 -2.29 11.90
C LEU A 779 21.70 -1.31 10.98
N HIS A 780 21.84 -1.64 9.71
CA HIS A 780 22.28 -0.69 8.69
C HIS A 780 21.36 -0.69 7.46
N LEU A 781 21.46 0.34 6.63
CA LEU A 781 20.75 0.45 5.35
C LEU A 781 21.64 1.19 4.36
N PRO A 782 22.22 0.53 3.36
CA PRO A 782 23.11 1.15 2.39
C PRO A 782 22.33 2.07 1.45
N PHE A 783 22.98 3.15 1.02
CA PHE A 783 22.46 4.09 0.04
C PHE A 783 23.49 4.53 -0.99
N SER A 784 23.00 4.88 -2.19
CA SER A 784 23.81 5.35 -3.32
C SER A 784 23.34 6.71 -3.83
N ILE A 785 24.31 7.51 -4.26
CA ILE A 785 24.18 8.90 -4.70
C ILE A 785 25.01 9.06 -5.96
N HIS A 786 24.43 9.50 -7.09
CA HIS A 786 25.20 9.81 -8.30
C HIS A 786 25.32 11.32 -8.44
N VAL A 787 26.46 11.89 -8.07
CA VAL A 787 26.69 13.33 -8.17
C VAL A 787 26.92 13.71 -9.64
N GLY A 788 26.00 14.47 -10.23
CA GLY A 788 26.02 14.80 -11.65
C GLY A 788 24.80 15.61 -12.10
N ASP A 789 24.82 16.09 -13.35
CA ASP A 789 23.72 16.88 -13.94
C ASP A 789 22.70 16.04 -14.71
N GLU A 790 23.07 14.79 -15.00
CA GLU A 790 22.45 13.82 -15.90
C GLU A 790 22.76 12.40 -15.35
N LEU A 791 22.12 11.34 -15.86
CA LEU A 791 22.51 9.96 -15.52
C LEU A 791 23.89 9.60 -16.12
N PRO A 792 24.69 8.73 -15.46
CA PRO A 792 25.98 8.26 -15.99
C PRO A 792 25.79 7.45 -17.29
N ASP A 793 26.83 7.37 -18.12
CA ASP A 793 26.81 6.51 -19.32
C ASP A 793 26.76 5.04 -18.91
N ASN A 794 25.72 4.34 -19.33
CA ASN A 794 25.56 2.89 -19.11
C ASN A 794 26.31 2.03 -20.15
N GLY A 795 27.03 2.65 -21.10
CA GLY A 795 27.80 1.96 -22.13
C GLY A 795 26.96 1.45 -23.31
N LEU A 796 25.62 1.62 -23.26
CA LEU A 796 24.70 1.23 -24.33
C LEU A 796 24.63 2.28 -25.45
N GLY A 797 25.34 3.42 -25.33
CA GLY A 797 25.50 4.47 -26.35
C GLY A 797 24.28 5.37 -26.56
N LEU A 798 23.10 4.91 -26.15
CA LEU A 798 21.83 5.63 -26.12
C LEU A 798 21.07 5.21 -24.87
N GLN A 799 20.65 6.18 -24.06
CA GLN A 799 19.92 5.95 -22.81
C GLN A 799 18.82 7.00 -22.60
N GLU A 800 18.11 6.94 -21.46
CA GLU A 800 17.13 7.96 -21.03
C GLU A 800 15.96 8.19 -22.02
N LEU A 801 15.65 7.20 -22.87
CA LEU A 801 14.52 7.31 -23.80
C LEU A 801 13.19 7.41 -23.03
N THR A 802 12.59 8.57 -23.14
CA THR A 802 11.42 9.04 -22.40
C THR A 802 10.47 9.76 -23.34
N LEU A 803 9.18 9.74 -23.00
CA LEU A 803 8.12 10.42 -23.72
C LEU A 803 7.39 11.35 -22.74
N SER A 804 7.12 12.59 -23.11
CA SER A 804 6.47 13.55 -22.19
C SER A 804 5.05 13.12 -21.75
N ASN A 805 4.37 12.30 -22.56
CA ASN A 805 3.20 11.51 -22.14
C ASN A 805 3.22 10.14 -22.87
N PRO A 806 2.59 9.08 -22.32
CA PRO A 806 2.43 7.78 -22.98
C PRO A 806 1.29 7.73 -24.03
N SER A 807 0.51 8.80 -24.18
CA SER A 807 -0.54 8.90 -25.21
C SER A 807 -0.59 10.29 -25.84
N ILE A 808 -0.53 10.33 -27.17
CA ILE A 808 -1.00 11.44 -27.99
C ILE A 808 -2.53 11.45 -27.89
N ILE A 809 -3.14 12.63 -27.68
CA ILE A 809 -4.60 12.80 -27.67
C ILE A 809 -5.01 13.68 -28.86
N VAL A 810 -6.01 13.22 -29.61
CA VAL A 810 -6.56 13.90 -30.79
C VAL A 810 -8.07 14.12 -30.67
N ASP A 811 -8.56 15.23 -31.23
CA ASP A 811 -9.99 15.56 -31.31
C ASP A 811 -10.34 15.91 -32.76
N GLY A 812 -10.82 14.90 -33.50
CA GLY A 812 -10.91 14.99 -34.97
C GLY A 812 -9.52 14.85 -35.63
N GLU A 813 -9.20 15.75 -36.57
CA GLU A 813 -7.89 15.79 -37.23
C GLU A 813 -6.82 16.58 -36.43
N ASP A 814 -7.23 17.32 -35.41
CA ASP A 814 -6.36 18.16 -34.58
C ASP A 814 -5.83 17.42 -33.35
N THR A 815 -4.57 17.68 -32.99
CA THR A 815 -3.92 17.09 -31.81
C THR A 815 -4.05 18.00 -30.61
N THR A 816 -4.77 17.56 -29.57
CA THR A 816 -5.01 18.33 -28.34
C THR A 816 -3.95 18.09 -27.27
N ARG A 817 -3.24 16.96 -27.32
CA ARG A 817 -2.03 16.71 -26.52
C ARG A 817 -0.99 15.95 -27.37
N PRO A 818 0.01 16.65 -27.97
CA PRO A 818 1.15 15.98 -28.56
C PRO A 818 2.04 15.37 -27.47
N ILE A 819 3.10 14.67 -27.88
CA ILE A 819 4.14 14.17 -26.98
C ILE A 819 5.51 14.67 -27.45
N ASP A 820 6.50 14.64 -26.56
CA ASP A 820 7.87 15.03 -26.86
C ASP A 820 8.75 13.82 -26.60
N ILE A 821 9.65 13.51 -27.54
CA ILE A 821 10.62 12.43 -27.39
C ILE A 821 11.88 13.04 -26.78
N SER A 822 12.34 12.51 -25.65
CA SER A 822 13.64 12.85 -25.06
C SER A 822 14.50 11.60 -24.95
N PHE A 823 15.77 11.69 -25.31
CA PHE A 823 16.77 10.63 -25.11
C PHE A 823 18.17 11.23 -24.99
N LYS A 824 19.07 10.55 -24.29
CA LYS A 824 20.47 10.95 -24.19
C LYS A 824 21.34 10.10 -25.11
N LEU A 825 22.16 10.77 -25.90
CA LEU A 825 23.17 10.15 -26.74
C LEU A 825 24.52 10.15 -26.00
N THR A 826 25.06 8.98 -25.67
CA THR A 826 26.38 8.86 -25.02
C THR A 826 27.48 8.44 -26.00
N ALA A 827 27.13 7.78 -27.10
CA ALA A 827 28.04 7.51 -28.22
C ALA A 827 28.42 8.81 -28.98
N SER A 828 29.73 9.06 -29.13
CA SER A 828 30.29 10.29 -29.70
C SER A 828 30.62 10.24 -31.21
N ASN A 829 30.45 9.07 -31.85
CA ASN A 829 30.75 8.81 -33.26
C ASN A 829 29.49 8.61 -34.12
N VAL A 830 28.34 9.09 -33.65
CA VAL A 830 27.03 8.94 -34.30
C VAL A 830 26.77 10.08 -35.27
N ASN A 831 26.48 9.78 -36.53
CA ASN A 831 26.21 10.77 -37.60
C ASN A 831 24.75 10.75 -38.10
N ALA A 832 23.97 9.74 -37.70
CA ALA A 832 22.54 9.64 -38.00
C ALA A 832 21.72 9.23 -36.76
N ILE A 833 20.56 9.85 -36.59
CA ILE A 833 19.51 9.39 -35.66
C ILE A 833 18.23 9.17 -36.46
N LEU A 834 17.65 7.98 -36.34
CA LEU A 834 16.45 7.56 -37.04
C LEU A 834 15.30 7.41 -36.03
N LEU A 835 14.25 8.21 -36.20
CA LEU A 835 13.05 8.18 -35.35
C LEU A 835 11.96 7.36 -36.05
N LYS A 836 12.01 6.04 -35.86
CA LYS A 836 11.17 5.07 -36.57
C LYS A 836 9.92 4.73 -35.76
N ILE A 837 8.76 4.78 -36.42
CA ILE A 837 7.53 4.26 -35.87
C ILE A 837 7.32 2.86 -36.41
N TYR A 838 7.16 1.94 -35.47
CA TYR A 838 6.59 0.64 -35.70
C TYR A 838 5.18 0.62 -35.10
N ASP A 839 4.29 -0.15 -35.68
CA ASP A 839 3.02 -0.48 -35.05
C ASP A 839 3.24 -1.48 -33.89
N ILE A 840 2.12 -1.83 -33.27
CA ILE A 840 1.98 -3.09 -32.54
C ILE A 840 2.45 -4.35 -33.31
N ASN A 841 2.68 -4.30 -34.63
CA ASN A 841 3.17 -5.47 -35.36
C ASN A 841 4.71 -5.60 -35.41
N ASN A 842 5.46 -4.63 -34.85
CA ASN A 842 6.87 -4.43 -35.21
C ASN A 842 7.09 -4.32 -36.74
N GLU A 843 6.03 -4.00 -37.48
CA GLU A 843 6.10 -3.69 -38.90
C GLU A 843 6.43 -2.20 -39.03
N TYR A 844 7.33 -1.87 -39.95
CA TYR A 844 7.80 -0.51 -40.10
C TYR A 844 6.75 0.33 -40.84
N ILE A 845 5.90 1.03 -40.08
CA ILE A 845 4.89 1.96 -40.63
C ILE A 845 5.56 3.09 -41.42
N GLY A 846 6.67 3.61 -40.87
CA GLY A 846 7.33 4.80 -41.39
C GLY A 846 8.15 5.54 -40.34
N MET A 847 8.46 6.80 -40.61
CA MET A 847 9.42 7.59 -39.83
C MET A 847 8.83 8.94 -39.43
N LEU A 848 9.15 9.38 -38.22
CA LEU A 848 8.98 10.79 -37.82
C LEU A 848 10.03 11.66 -38.50
N ASP A 849 11.30 11.24 -38.44
CA ASP A 849 12.40 11.94 -39.08
C ASP A 849 13.69 11.11 -39.20
N VAL A 850 14.61 11.56 -40.06
CA VAL A 850 16.03 11.21 -39.97
C VAL A 850 16.80 12.49 -39.70
N LEU A 851 17.34 12.58 -38.50
CA LEU A 851 18.19 13.68 -38.08
C LEU A 851 19.64 13.37 -38.50
N SER A 852 20.28 14.37 -39.11
CA SER A 852 21.72 14.38 -39.42
C SER A 852 22.28 15.78 -39.14
N VAL A 853 23.59 15.89 -38.91
CA VAL A 853 24.24 17.19 -38.67
C VAL A 853 24.45 17.98 -39.97
N ASP A 854 24.59 17.28 -41.09
CA ASP A 854 24.65 17.84 -42.44
C ASP A 854 23.98 16.89 -43.47
N SER A 855 23.62 17.41 -44.64
CA SER A 855 22.95 16.65 -45.71
C SER A 855 23.82 15.59 -46.39
N THR A 856 25.09 15.48 -46.02
CA THR A 856 26.07 14.49 -46.49
C THR A 856 26.38 13.41 -45.45
N PHE A 857 25.76 13.47 -44.26
CA PHE A 857 26.01 12.59 -43.12
C PHE A 857 27.50 12.56 -42.68
N SER A 858 28.24 13.65 -42.91
CA SER A 858 29.68 13.71 -42.61
C SER A 858 30.02 14.18 -41.19
N GLY A 859 29.15 14.98 -40.57
CA GLY A 859 29.27 15.46 -39.20
C GLY A 859 28.64 14.50 -38.19
N ASN A 860 29.37 14.25 -37.10
CA ASN A 860 28.85 13.53 -35.95
C ASN A 860 28.01 14.47 -35.06
N PHE A 861 26.91 13.96 -34.53
CA PHE A 861 26.28 14.51 -33.35
C PHE A 861 27.27 14.48 -32.18
N GLY A 862 27.33 15.57 -31.42
CA GLY A 862 27.91 15.50 -30.07
C GLY A 862 27.07 14.59 -29.16
N THR A 863 27.56 14.35 -27.95
CA THR A 863 26.80 13.65 -26.90
C THR A 863 25.75 14.55 -26.23
N GLY A 864 25.02 14.01 -25.25
CA GLY A 864 24.03 14.70 -24.43
C GLY A 864 22.59 14.54 -24.91
N THR A 865 21.65 15.17 -24.21
CA THR A 865 20.21 15.04 -24.44
C THR A 865 19.77 15.60 -25.78
N ARG A 866 18.86 14.90 -26.46
CA ARG A 866 18.17 15.30 -27.68
C ARG A 866 16.67 15.26 -27.40
N ILE A 867 15.98 16.33 -27.79
CA ILE A 867 14.52 16.45 -27.66
C ILE A 867 13.95 16.64 -29.07
N TYR A 868 12.92 15.88 -29.41
CA TYR A 868 12.07 16.07 -30.58
C TYR A 868 10.69 16.48 -30.06
N GLU A 869 10.42 17.77 -30.09
CA GLU A 869 9.22 18.38 -29.51
C GLU A 869 8.00 18.24 -30.43
N GLY A 870 6.80 18.17 -29.83
CA GLY A 870 5.55 18.29 -30.57
C GLY A 870 5.22 17.14 -31.52
N MET A 871 5.67 15.91 -31.23
CA MET A 871 5.25 14.71 -31.94
C MET A 871 3.72 14.58 -31.88
N THR A 872 3.11 14.62 -33.06
CA THR A 872 1.68 14.35 -33.29
C THR A 872 1.51 12.94 -33.84
N GLN A 873 0.28 12.55 -34.18
CA GLN A 873 0.03 11.30 -34.92
C GLN A 873 0.62 11.28 -36.34
N LYS A 874 1.29 12.33 -36.83
CA LYS A 874 1.71 12.46 -38.24
C LYS A 874 3.13 11.91 -38.49
N TYR A 875 3.30 11.21 -39.61
CA TYR A 875 4.56 10.54 -39.98
C TYR A 875 4.77 10.51 -41.50
N TYR A 876 5.99 10.17 -41.95
CA TYR A 876 6.35 9.94 -43.34
C TYR A 876 6.39 8.43 -43.64
N GLN A 877 5.62 7.99 -44.62
CA GLN A 877 5.50 6.56 -44.97
C GLN A 877 6.78 6.04 -45.67
N ASP A 878 7.15 6.68 -46.78
CA ASP A 878 8.41 6.41 -47.49
C ASP A 878 9.44 7.50 -47.21
N TYR A 879 10.72 7.11 -47.16
CA TYR A 879 11.86 8.03 -47.07
C TYR A 879 12.86 7.83 -48.23
N GLU A 880 12.41 7.21 -49.32
CA GLU A 880 13.14 7.22 -50.58
C GLU A 880 13.11 8.61 -51.24
N TYR A 881 14.04 8.82 -52.17
CA TYR A 881 14.50 10.14 -52.58
C TYR A 881 13.39 10.98 -53.29
N TYR A 882 13.18 12.20 -52.78
CA TYR A 882 12.38 13.31 -53.34
C TYR A 882 10.84 13.34 -53.19
N TRP A 883 10.15 12.35 -52.60
CA TRP A 883 8.69 12.45 -52.38
C TRP A 883 8.29 12.10 -50.95
N ARG A 884 7.66 13.04 -50.23
CA ARG A 884 7.21 12.86 -48.84
C ARG A 884 5.69 12.90 -48.74
N THR A 885 5.07 11.73 -48.56
CA THR A 885 3.65 11.62 -48.19
C THR A 885 3.54 11.66 -46.67
N ILE A 886 2.84 12.67 -46.14
CA ILE A 886 2.53 12.74 -44.70
C ILE A 886 1.23 11.98 -44.47
N GLN A 887 1.30 10.95 -43.63
CA GLN A 887 0.16 10.16 -43.16
C GLN A 887 -0.17 10.52 -41.71
N SER A 888 -1.29 10.03 -41.20
CA SER A 888 -1.63 10.03 -39.76
C SER A 888 -1.79 8.60 -39.25
N LEU A 889 -1.16 8.28 -38.12
CA LEU A 889 -1.43 7.08 -37.35
C LEU A 889 -2.90 7.11 -36.89
N PRO A 890 -3.69 6.04 -37.09
CA PRO A 890 -5.03 5.95 -36.50
C PRO A 890 -4.95 5.81 -34.96
N GLU A 891 -6.11 5.89 -34.29
CA GLU A 891 -6.22 5.48 -32.88
C GLU A 891 -5.70 4.04 -32.73
N GLY A 892 -4.74 3.84 -31.83
CA GLY A 892 -3.87 2.66 -31.83
C GLY A 892 -2.71 2.74 -30.84
N GLN A 893 -1.93 1.66 -30.76
CA GLN A 893 -0.65 1.63 -30.05
C GLN A 893 0.50 1.42 -31.04
N TYR A 894 1.67 1.92 -30.68
CA TYR A 894 2.81 2.10 -31.58
C TYR A 894 4.10 2.05 -30.77
N THR A 895 5.17 1.52 -31.33
CA THR A 895 6.50 1.66 -30.74
C THR A 895 7.35 2.65 -31.50
N LEU A 896 7.81 3.67 -30.79
CA LEU A 896 8.93 4.48 -31.23
C LEU A 896 10.22 3.71 -30.98
N LYS A 897 10.97 3.44 -32.04
CA LYS A 897 12.38 3.05 -31.97
C LYS A 897 13.24 4.27 -32.29
N VAL A 898 14.08 4.67 -31.34
CA VAL A 898 15.15 5.64 -31.60
C VAL A 898 16.42 4.85 -31.87
N THR A 899 16.93 4.91 -33.10
CA THR A 899 18.20 4.28 -33.48
C THR A 899 19.24 5.36 -33.75
N ALA A 900 20.32 5.37 -32.96
CA ALA A 900 21.54 6.11 -33.24
C ALA A 900 22.53 5.20 -33.97
N ALA A 901 23.15 5.70 -35.04
CA ALA A 901 24.04 4.92 -35.90
C ALA A 901 25.39 5.62 -36.10
N SER A 902 26.49 4.87 -35.95
CA SER A 902 27.86 5.40 -36.09
C SER A 902 28.48 5.12 -37.47
N ALA A 903 29.05 6.16 -38.09
CA ALA A 903 29.52 6.12 -39.47
C ALA A 903 28.46 5.57 -40.46
N TYR A 904 27.19 5.90 -40.21
CA TYR A 904 26.04 5.51 -41.03
C TYR A 904 26.18 6.02 -42.46
N ASN A 905 26.02 5.11 -43.42
CA ASN A 905 26.00 5.40 -44.85
C ASN A 905 24.54 5.28 -45.36
N PRO A 906 23.89 6.39 -45.74
CA PRO A 906 22.50 6.36 -46.21
C PRO A 906 22.32 5.66 -47.56
N ALA A 907 23.38 5.49 -48.37
CA ALA A 907 23.29 4.87 -49.69
C ALA A 907 23.16 3.34 -49.65
N ASN A 908 23.39 2.70 -48.49
CA ASN A 908 23.27 1.25 -48.31
C ASN A 908 22.71 0.84 -46.93
N ASN A 909 22.29 1.78 -46.08
CA ASN A 909 21.72 1.55 -44.75
C ASN A 909 22.65 0.73 -43.81
N THR A 910 23.97 0.92 -43.91
CA THR A 910 24.96 0.29 -43.00
C THR A 910 25.60 1.28 -42.04
N ALA A 911 26.01 0.82 -40.86
CA ALA A 911 26.77 1.56 -39.85
C ALA A 911 27.81 0.61 -39.19
N GLU A 912 28.83 1.17 -38.55
CA GLU A 912 29.82 0.37 -37.77
C GLU A 912 29.21 -0.20 -36.50
N LYS A 913 28.32 0.56 -35.84
CA LYS A 913 27.56 0.15 -34.68
C LYS A 913 26.20 0.86 -34.69
N PHE A 914 25.18 0.16 -34.20
CA PHE A 914 23.88 0.73 -33.90
C PHE A 914 23.65 0.72 -32.39
N PHE A 915 23.02 1.77 -31.90
CA PHE A 915 22.52 1.89 -30.53
C PHE A 915 21.02 2.13 -30.65
N SER A 916 20.19 1.44 -29.88
CA SER A 916 18.73 1.58 -29.98
C SER A 916 18.07 1.50 -28.62
N ALA A 917 17.05 2.32 -28.42
CA ALA A 917 16.07 2.15 -27.37
C ALA A 917 14.66 2.27 -27.95
N TYR A 918 13.71 1.71 -27.21
CA TYR A 918 12.31 1.63 -27.61
C TYR A 918 11.42 2.24 -26.53
N LYS A 919 10.36 2.95 -26.93
CA LYS A 919 9.23 3.27 -26.05
C LYS A 919 7.92 3.13 -26.80
N THR A 920 7.01 2.37 -26.21
CA THR A 920 5.64 2.23 -26.71
C THR A 920 4.82 3.46 -26.31
N PHE A 921 3.99 3.94 -27.23
CA PHE A 921 3.06 5.03 -27.05
C PHE A 921 1.71 4.67 -27.69
N SER A 922 0.71 5.50 -27.43
CA SER A 922 -0.63 5.34 -28.00
C SER A 922 -1.12 6.64 -28.66
N VAL A 923 -1.94 6.52 -29.69
CA VAL A 923 -2.79 7.60 -30.20
C VAL A 923 -4.20 7.28 -29.72
N LYS A 924 -4.83 8.19 -28.97
CA LYS A 924 -6.17 8.03 -28.40
C LYS A 924 -7.06 9.20 -28.80
N SER A 925 -8.32 8.94 -29.15
CA SER A 925 -9.30 10.00 -29.37
C SER A 925 -9.76 10.59 -28.03
N LEU A 926 -10.07 11.89 -28.00
CA LEU A 926 -10.65 12.53 -26.82
C LEU A 926 -12.00 11.90 -26.47
N ASP A 927 -12.73 11.39 -27.46
CA ASP A 927 -13.98 10.65 -27.27
C ASP A 927 -13.79 9.29 -26.57
N SER A 928 -12.77 8.50 -26.93
CA SER A 928 -12.50 7.21 -26.26
C SER A 928 -12.06 7.41 -24.80
N ILE A 929 -11.46 8.54 -24.46
CA ILE A 929 -11.05 8.91 -23.09
C ILE A 929 -12.24 9.43 -22.26
N GLU A 930 -13.12 10.25 -22.83
CA GLU A 930 -14.16 10.95 -22.07
C GLU A 930 -15.50 10.19 -22.00
N GLN A 931 -15.90 9.46 -23.05
CA GLN A 931 -17.16 8.69 -23.02
C GLN A 931 -17.22 7.67 -21.87
N PRO A 932 -16.17 6.89 -21.55
CA PRO A 932 -16.20 5.96 -20.43
C PRO A 932 -16.36 6.64 -19.08
N LYS A 933 -15.79 7.84 -18.89
CA LYS A 933 -15.91 8.61 -17.65
C LYS A 933 -17.35 9.07 -17.41
N VAL A 934 -18.01 9.61 -18.44
CA VAL A 934 -19.41 10.04 -18.38
C VAL A 934 -20.35 8.84 -18.17
N LEU A 935 -20.05 7.70 -18.79
CA LEU A 935 -20.82 6.46 -18.61
C LEU A 935 -20.64 5.84 -17.22
N ASP A 936 -19.42 5.78 -16.69
CA ASP A 936 -19.14 5.29 -15.33
C ASP A 936 -19.73 6.23 -14.27
N ALA A 937 -19.58 7.55 -14.44
CA ALA A 937 -20.23 8.56 -13.61
C ALA A 937 -21.76 8.38 -13.57
N LYS A 938 -22.40 8.11 -14.71
CA LYS A 938 -23.83 7.75 -14.78
C LYS A 938 -24.14 6.43 -14.06
N ASN A 939 -23.33 5.39 -14.26
CA ASN A 939 -23.57 4.07 -13.67
C ASN A 939 -23.34 4.05 -12.14
N ARG A 940 -22.51 4.96 -11.62
CA ARG A 940 -22.28 5.18 -10.18
C ARG A 940 -23.16 6.29 -9.57
N PHE A 941 -24.00 6.96 -10.37
CA PHE A 941 -24.84 8.06 -9.90
C PHE A 941 -25.96 7.54 -8.98
N VAL A 942 -25.70 7.56 -7.67
CA VAL A 942 -26.69 7.30 -6.62
C VAL A 942 -27.28 8.64 -6.17
N PRO A 943 -28.57 8.92 -6.43
CA PRO A 943 -29.16 10.21 -6.09
C PRO A 943 -29.37 10.39 -4.58
N ASN A 944 -28.73 11.39 -3.99
CA ASN A 944 -28.90 11.75 -2.58
C ASN A 944 -30.14 12.66 -2.39
N ILE A 945 -31.32 12.04 -2.29
CA ILE A 945 -32.60 12.74 -2.14
C ILE A 945 -32.71 13.34 -0.73
N THR A 946 -32.78 14.66 -0.67
CA THR A 946 -32.94 15.43 0.56
C THR A 946 -34.43 15.59 0.86
N ASN A 947 -34.97 14.74 1.74
CA ASN A 947 -36.41 14.69 2.07
C ASN A 947 -36.83 15.89 2.96
N THR A 948 -36.97 17.05 2.32
CA THR A 948 -37.24 18.36 2.93
C THR A 948 -38.72 18.75 2.81
N THR A 949 -39.22 19.49 3.80
CA THR A 949 -40.53 20.14 3.78
C THR A 949 -40.46 21.66 3.51
N HIS A 950 -39.25 22.21 3.39
CA HIS A 950 -39.04 23.66 3.21
C HIS A 950 -38.97 24.03 1.72
N THR A 951 -39.85 24.93 1.28
CA THR A 951 -39.81 25.48 -0.08
C THR A 951 -38.60 26.41 -0.25
N GLY A 952 -38.03 26.44 -1.46
CA GLY A 952 -36.85 27.25 -1.79
C GLY A 952 -35.50 26.55 -1.63
N VAL A 953 -35.46 25.27 -1.20
CA VAL A 953 -34.21 24.49 -1.09
C VAL A 953 -34.17 23.29 -2.07
N PRO A 954 -32.99 22.75 -2.43
CA PRO A 954 -32.88 21.57 -3.29
C PRO A 954 -33.48 20.31 -2.66
N VAL A 955 -34.15 19.48 -3.46
CA VAL A 955 -34.56 18.11 -3.06
C VAL A 955 -33.50 17.04 -3.37
N LEU A 956 -32.40 17.43 -4.02
CA LEU A 956 -31.34 16.53 -4.46
C LEU A 956 -29.99 17.19 -4.24
N THR A 957 -29.06 16.48 -3.60
CA THR A 957 -27.64 16.87 -3.57
C THR A 957 -26.90 16.15 -4.70
N LEU A 958 -26.31 16.91 -5.61
CA LEU A 958 -25.49 16.36 -6.70
C LEU A 958 -24.07 16.01 -6.20
N PRO A 959 -23.45 14.93 -6.71
CA PRO A 959 -22.08 14.58 -6.36
C PRO A 959 -21.06 15.49 -7.05
N THR A 960 -19.89 15.65 -6.45
CA THR A 960 -18.70 16.17 -7.11
C THR A 960 -17.87 15.01 -7.66
N THR A 961 -17.38 15.14 -8.90
CA THR A 961 -16.48 14.15 -9.52
C THR A 961 -15.53 14.90 -10.45
N ALA A 962 -14.23 14.64 -10.33
CA ALA A 962 -13.22 15.35 -11.12
C ALA A 962 -13.43 15.11 -12.62
N GLY A 963 -13.47 16.19 -13.41
CA GLY A 963 -13.67 16.13 -14.86
C GLY A 963 -15.12 15.88 -15.32
N ILE A 964 -16.09 15.77 -14.41
CA ILE A 964 -17.51 15.54 -14.75
C ILE A 964 -18.39 16.65 -14.18
N THR A 965 -19.32 17.15 -14.99
CA THR A 965 -20.40 18.04 -14.56
C THR A 965 -21.70 17.26 -14.37
N TYR A 966 -22.45 17.63 -13.34
CA TYR A 966 -23.81 17.14 -13.08
C TYR A 966 -24.74 18.36 -13.00
N GLU A 967 -25.89 18.30 -13.67
CA GLU A 967 -26.88 19.38 -13.67
C GLU A 967 -28.31 18.80 -13.69
N ILE A 968 -29.21 19.35 -12.88
CA ILE A 968 -30.64 19.03 -12.97
C ILE A 968 -31.23 19.93 -14.05
N THR A 969 -31.76 19.32 -15.12
CA THR A 969 -32.16 20.06 -16.34
C THR A 969 -33.67 20.04 -16.59
N GLU A 970 -34.40 19.03 -16.09
CA GLU A 970 -35.84 18.87 -16.31
C GLU A 970 -36.52 18.32 -15.05
N SER A 971 -37.77 18.73 -14.79
CA SER A 971 -38.64 18.16 -13.76
C SER A 971 -39.98 17.73 -14.37
N SER A 972 -40.45 16.53 -14.02
CA SER A 972 -41.72 16.00 -14.53
C SER A 972 -42.96 16.68 -13.94
N ASN A 973 -42.81 17.51 -12.89
CA ASN A 973 -43.90 18.28 -12.31
C ASN A 973 -43.39 19.56 -11.64
N THR A 974 -43.29 20.62 -12.44
CA THR A 974 -42.80 21.95 -12.05
C THR A 974 -43.69 22.71 -11.06
N ASN A 975 -44.86 22.19 -10.69
CA ASN A 975 -45.65 22.76 -9.58
C ASN A 975 -45.06 22.40 -8.21
N TYR A 976 -44.40 21.24 -8.10
CA TYR A 976 -43.83 20.74 -6.86
C TYR A 976 -42.33 20.96 -6.78
N ILE A 977 -41.57 20.65 -7.84
CA ILE A 977 -40.11 20.82 -7.88
C ILE A 977 -39.73 21.47 -9.22
N GLY A 978 -38.97 22.57 -9.20
CA GLY A 978 -38.52 23.27 -10.40
C GLY A 978 -37.50 22.47 -11.23
N ASN A 979 -37.26 22.88 -12.48
CA ASN A 979 -36.26 22.22 -13.35
C ASN A 979 -34.83 22.22 -12.79
N ASN A 980 -34.53 23.14 -11.87
CA ASN A 980 -33.28 23.23 -11.12
C ASN A 980 -33.25 22.37 -9.83
N GLY A 981 -34.26 21.52 -9.60
CA GLY A 981 -34.36 20.66 -8.43
C GLY A 981 -34.74 21.34 -7.12
N ILE A 982 -35.18 22.60 -7.14
CA ILE A 982 -35.66 23.32 -5.94
C ILE A 982 -37.11 22.94 -5.62
N LEU A 983 -37.42 22.63 -4.36
CA LEU A 983 -38.79 22.41 -3.89
C LEU A 983 -39.59 23.72 -3.93
N LEU A 984 -40.72 23.72 -4.64
CA LEU A 984 -41.62 24.87 -4.81
C LEU A 984 -42.91 24.72 -4.00
N SER A 985 -43.43 23.49 -3.84
CA SER A 985 -44.57 23.20 -2.97
C SER A 985 -44.63 21.73 -2.55
N LEU A 986 -45.47 21.41 -1.56
CA LEU A 986 -45.79 20.04 -1.14
C LEU A 986 -47.22 19.66 -1.57
N PRO A 987 -47.54 18.36 -1.73
CA PRO A 987 -48.92 17.91 -1.88
C PRO A 987 -49.77 18.29 -0.66
N SER A 988 -51.03 18.68 -0.89
CA SER A 988 -51.96 19.07 0.18
C SER A 988 -52.42 17.90 1.05
N SER A 989 -52.33 16.67 0.54
CA SER A 989 -52.52 15.42 1.28
C SER A 989 -51.84 14.25 0.54
N GLY A 990 -51.53 13.16 1.26
CA GLY A 990 -50.95 11.96 0.67
C GLY A 990 -49.51 12.17 0.17
N THR A 991 -49.20 11.59 -1.00
CA THR A 991 -47.86 11.61 -1.62
C THR A 991 -47.91 12.06 -3.08
N ALA A 992 -46.90 12.81 -3.53
CA ALA A 992 -46.68 13.15 -4.94
C ALA A 992 -45.31 12.63 -5.42
N ASN A 993 -45.27 12.05 -6.61
CA ASN A 993 -44.05 11.58 -7.26
C ASN A 993 -43.61 12.56 -8.34
N VAL A 994 -42.33 12.90 -8.37
CA VAL A 994 -41.71 13.76 -9.39
C VAL A 994 -40.42 13.13 -9.88
N THR A 995 -40.28 12.96 -11.19
CA THR A 995 -39.04 12.49 -11.81
C THR A 995 -38.22 13.70 -12.26
N LEU A 996 -36.97 13.77 -11.82
CA LEU A 996 -35.99 14.76 -12.26
C LEU A 996 -35.04 14.15 -13.29
N THR A 997 -34.73 14.87 -14.35
CA THR A 997 -33.65 14.55 -15.27
C THR A 997 -32.36 15.20 -14.77
N VAL A 998 -31.33 14.38 -14.58
CA VAL A 998 -29.96 14.84 -14.33
C VAL A 998 -29.13 14.60 -15.58
N THR A 999 -28.61 15.67 -16.15
CA THR A 999 -27.57 15.63 -17.19
C THR A 999 -26.22 15.41 -16.52
N ILE A 1000 -25.42 14.52 -17.11
CA ILE A 1000 -24.06 14.16 -16.66
C ILE A 1000 -23.16 14.31 -17.89
N ALA A 1001 -22.14 15.16 -17.83
CA ALA A 1001 -21.31 15.48 -19.01
C ALA A 1001 -19.82 15.56 -18.68
N SER A 1002 -18.97 15.44 -19.70
CA SER A 1002 -17.53 15.69 -19.57
C SER A 1002 -17.25 17.19 -19.45
N ALA A 1003 -16.41 17.58 -18.50
CA ALA A 1003 -15.97 18.97 -18.34
C ALA A 1003 -14.97 19.41 -19.44
N SER A 1004 -14.23 18.46 -20.04
CA SER A 1004 -13.30 18.72 -21.14
C SER A 1004 -13.97 18.63 -22.52
N LYS A 1005 -15.01 17.81 -22.68
CA LYS A 1005 -15.82 17.75 -23.91
C LYS A 1005 -17.34 17.76 -23.61
N PRO A 1006 -17.96 18.94 -23.32
CA PRO A 1006 -19.36 19.03 -22.86
C PRO A 1006 -20.44 18.53 -23.83
N SER A 1007 -20.10 18.30 -25.10
CA SER A 1007 -21.00 17.62 -26.05
C SER A 1007 -21.21 16.13 -25.73
N LEU A 1008 -20.28 15.50 -25.00
CA LEU A 1008 -20.43 14.16 -24.45
C LEU A 1008 -21.23 14.21 -23.15
N GLN A 1009 -22.52 13.96 -23.26
CA GLN A 1009 -23.46 13.99 -22.15
C GLN A 1009 -24.42 12.80 -22.16
N LEU A 1010 -24.81 12.34 -20.97
CA LEU A 1010 -25.81 11.30 -20.74
C LEU A 1010 -26.85 11.79 -19.73
N LYS A 1011 -28.08 11.29 -19.83
CA LYS A 1011 -29.15 11.55 -18.87
C LYS A 1011 -29.34 10.40 -17.87
N ALA A 1012 -29.59 10.74 -16.61
CA ALA A 1012 -30.08 9.88 -15.55
C ALA A 1012 -31.45 10.39 -15.04
N LEU A 1013 -32.28 9.51 -14.48
CA LEU A 1013 -33.62 9.84 -13.98
C LEU A 1013 -33.70 9.56 -12.48
N VAL A 1014 -34.24 10.52 -11.71
CA VAL A 1014 -34.34 10.44 -10.25
C VAL A 1014 -35.79 10.62 -9.81
N ASN A 1015 -36.37 9.61 -9.15
CA ASN A 1015 -37.72 9.69 -8.62
C ASN A 1015 -37.71 10.22 -7.19
N VAL A 1016 -38.26 11.42 -6.99
CA VAL A 1016 -38.46 12.05 -5.68
C VAL A 1016 -39.92 11.84 -5.25
N VAL A 1017 -40.10 11.40 -4.00
CA VAL A 1017 -41.42 11.26 -3.36
C VAL A 1017 -41.57 12.37 -2.33
N LEU A 1018 -42.65 13.14 -2.40
CA LEU A 1018 -43.01 14.20 -1.47
C LEU A 1018 -44.23 13.75 -0.65
N ALA A 1019 -44.24 13.97 0.68
CA ALA A 1019 -45.30 13.48 1.56
C ALA A 1019 -45.75 14.55 2.59
N ALA A 1020 -47.05 14.60 2.88
CA ALA A 1020 -47.65 15.53 3.83
C ALA A 1020 -47.66 14.98 5.28
N LYS A 1021 -47.31 15.82 6.28
CA LYS A 1021 -47.21 15.45 7.71
C LYS A 1021 -47.34 16.63 8.69
N ALA A 1022 -48.21 17.59 8.38
CA ALA A 1022 -48.45 18.76 9.24
C ALA A 1022 -49.55 18.50 10.29
N ILE A 1023 -49.48 19.18 11.44
CA ILE A 1023 -50.69 19.46 12.25
C ILE A 1023 -51.30 20.75 11.70
N THR A 1024 -52.61 20.79 11.51
CA THR A 1024 -53.32 21.95 10.94
C THR A 1024 -54.44 22.46 11.83
N GLY A 1025 -54.61 21.90 13.03
CA GLY A 1025 -55.56 22.37 14.04
C GLY A 1025 -55.46 21.56 15.33
N PHE A 1026 -55.71 22.23 16.46
CA PHE A 1026 -55.66 21.62 17.80
C PHE A 1026 -56.62 22.37 18.73
N THR A 1027 -57.60 21.69 19.33
CA THR A 1027 -58.68 22.34 20.10
C THR A 1027 -59.14 21.49 21.28
N PHE A 1028 -59.35 22.12 22.44
CA PHE A 1028 -60.06 21.53 23.58
C PHE A 1028 -61.56 21.87 23.47
N GLY A 1029 -62.34 20.94 22.91
CA GLY A 1029 -63.76 21.12 22.61
C GLY A 1029 -64.67 21.16 23.83
N ASP A 1030 -64.28 20.49 24.92
CA ASP A 1030 -65.10 20.33 26.13
C ASP A 1030 -64.95 21.49 27.14
N LEU A 1031 -64.11 22.49 26.84
CA LEU A 1031 -63.95 23.69 27.66
C LEU A 1031 -64.99 24.76 27.29
N SER A 1032 -65.37 25.58 28.28
CA SER A 1032 -66.30 26.69 28.11
C SER A 1032 -65.66 28.01 28.59
N PRO A 1033 -65.29 28.94 27.70
CA PRO A 1033 -65.37 28.85 26.24
C PRO A 1033 -64.39 27.81 25.65
N VAL A 1034 -64.70 27.36 24.43
CA VAL A 1034 -63.86 26.42 23.66
C VAL A 1034 -62.48 27.04 23.40
N VAL A 1035 -61.41 26.28 23.63
CA VAL A 1035 -60.03 26.77 23.49
C VAL A 1035 -59.37 26.13 22.26
N THR A 1036 -59.15 26.94 21.22
CA THR A 1036 -58.39 26.55 20.02
C THR A 1036 -56.97 27.08 20.11
N GLY A 1037 -56.00 26.24 19.74
CA GLY A 1037 -54.58 26.56 19.78
C GLY A 1037 -54.06 27.20 18.51
N THR A 1038 -53.09 28.10 18.67
CA THR A 1038 -52.28 28.61 17.56
C THR A 1038 -51.23 27.56 17.22
N VAL A 1039 -51.25 27.07 15.98
CA VAL A 1039 -50.22 26.17 15.44
C VAL A 1039 -49.16 26.99 14.71
N ASP A 1040 -47.89 26.83 15.10
CA ASP A 1040 -46.74 27.36 14.36
C ASP A 1040 -46.08 26.24 13.56
N GLU A 1041 -46.29 26.27 12.24
CA GLU A 1041 -45.77 25.27 11.30
C GLU A 1041 -44.27 25.46 11.01
N ILE A 1042 -43.64 26.57 11.41
CA ILE A 1042 -42.19 26.79 11.26
C ILE A 1042 -41.48 26.33 12.54
N ALA A 1043 -41.92 26.80 13.70
CA ALA A 1043 -41.37 26.40 15.00
C ALA A 1043 -41.78 24.97 15.43
N LYS A 1044 -42.78 24.37 14.76
CA LYS A 1044 -43.40 23.09 15.10
C LYS A 1044 -43.93 23.07 16.54
N THR A 1045 -44.69 24.11 16.90
CA THR A 1045 -45.31 24.23 18.22
C THR A 1045 -46.82 24.47 18.13
N VAL A 1046 -47.52 24.23 19.23
CA VAL A 1046 -48.92 24.59 19.42
C VAL A 1046 -49.07 25.25 20.79
N ALA A 1047 -49.68 26.42 20.85
CA ALA A 1047 -49.89 27.15 22.12
C ALA A 1047 -51.38 27.36 22.41
N LEU A 1048 -51.80 27.03 23.63
CA LEU A 1048 -53.18 27.21 24.13
C LEU A 1048 -53.19 27.88 25.51
N THR A 1049 -54.16 28.76 25.76
CA THR A 1049 -54.42 29.34 27.09
C THR A 1049 -55.82 28.96 27.55
N VAL A 1050 -55.93 28.28 28.69
CA VAL A 1050 -57.20 27.80 29.26
C VAL A 1050 -57.67 28.69 30.44
N PRO A 1051 -58.98 28.73 30.75
CA PRO A 1051 -59.53 29.56 31.84
C PRO A 1051 -58.89 29.30 33.21
N TYR A 1052 -58.89 30.32 34.08
CA TYR A 1052 -58.43 30.19 35.46
C TYR A 1052 -59.20 29.10 36.21
N GLY A 1053 -58.47 28.20 36.87
CA GLY A 1053 -59.06 27.05 37.58
C GLY A 1053 -59.33 25.81 36.71
N THR A 1054 -58.96 25.82 35.41
CA THR A 1054 -59.01 24.61 34.57
C THR A 1054 -58.01 23.57 35.05
N ASP A 1055 -58.45 22.33 35.23
CA ASP A 1055 -57.56 21.19 35.45
C ASP A 1055 -56.89 20.80 34.11
N VAL A 1056 -55.57 20.85 34.06
CA VAL A 1056 -54.78 20.53 32.86
C VAL A 1056 -54.29 19.07 32.83
N THR A 1057 -54.57 18.26 33.85
CA THR A 1057 -54.03 16.90 33.99
C THR A 1057 -54.73 15.85 33.13
N THR A 1058 -55.93 16.14 32.61
CA THR A 1058 -56.78 15.17 31.90
C THR A 1058 -57.49 15.73 30.66
N LEU A 1059 -56.97 16.81 30.04
CA LEU A 1059 -57.60 17.45 28.89
C LEU A 1059 -57.63 16.56 27.65
N VAL A 1060 -58.73 16.63 26.89
CA VAL A 1060 -58.96 15.84 25.66
C VAL A 1060 -58.85 16.75 24.42
N PRO A 1061 -57.80 16.63 23.60
CA PRO A 1061 -57.63 17.45 22.40
C PRO A 1061 -58.28 16.80 21.18
N THR A 1062 -58.94 17.62 20.35
CA THR A 1062 -59.24 17.30 18.95
C THR A 1062 -58.10 17.82 18.07
N ILE A 1063 -57.55 16.98 17.19
CA ILE A 1063 -56.33 17.26 16.41
C ILE A 1063 -56.59 17.00 14.93
N THR A 1064 -56.33 17.99 14.08
CA THR A 1064 -56.40 17.89 12.62
C THR A 1064 -54.98 17.81 12.05
N HIS A 1065 -54.71 16.86 11.15
CA HIS A 1065 -53.39 16.66 10.54
C HIS A 1065 -53.47 16.20 9.08
N THR A 1066 -52.39 16.39 8.31
CA THR A 1066 -52.28 15.95 6.91
C THR A 1066 -51.51 14.63 6.72
N GLY A 1067 -50.86 14.13 7.77
CA GLY A 1067 -50.24 12.79 7.77
C GLY A 1067 -51.25 11.65 7.90
N ALA A 1068 -50.76 10.42 7.72
CA ALA A 1068 -51.54 9.19 7.83
C ALA A 1068 -51.98 8.86 9.28
N SER A 1069 -51.23 9.33 10.29
CA SER A 1069 -51.62 9.22 11.71
C SER A 1069 -50.96 10.29 12.57
N VAL A 1070 -51.49 10.49 13.79
CA VAL A 1070 -50.86 11.28 14.86
C VAL A 1070 -50.81 10.47 16.16
N SER A 1071 -49.72 10.59 16.91
CA SER A 1071 -49.50 9.95 18.20
C SER A 1071 -48.92 10.94 19.23
N PRO A 1072 -49.54 11.17 20.40
CA PRO A 1072 -50.82 10.62 20.85
C PRO A 1072 -51.99 10.92 19.90
N SER A 1073 -52.97 10.02 19.85
CA SER A 1073 -54.14 10.14 18.97
C SER A 1073 -55.06 11.27 19.40
N SER A 1074 -55.70 11.93 18.43
CA SER A 1074 -56.84 12.83 18.67
C SER A 1074 -57.89 12.12 19.54
N GLY A 1075 -58.47 12.82 20.52
CA GLY A 1075 -59.45 12.28 21.46
C GLY A 1075 -58.88 11.50 22.65
N ALA A 1076 -57.56 11.38 22.79
CA ALA A 1076 -56.94 10.76 23.97
C ALA A 1076 -56.65 11.80 25.07
N ALA A 1077 -57.16 11.58 26.29
CA ALA A 1077 -56.89 12.43 27.45
C ALA A 1077 -55.38 12.50 27.76
N LYS A 1078 -54.88 13.71 28.05
CA LYS A 1078 -53.48 13.96 28.39
C LYS A 1078 -53.31 14.99 29.50
N ASP A 1079 -52.20 14.81 30.22
CA ASP A 1079 -51.66 15.76 31.18
C ASP A 1079 -50.80 16.79 30.43
N PHE A 1080 -51.17 18.07 30.55
CA PHE A 1080 -50.47 19.22 29.99
C PHE A 1080 -49.87 20.13 31.08
N THR A 1081 -49.62 19.62 32.29
CA THR A 1081 -48.77 20.30 33.29
C THR A 1081 -47.36 20.60 32.77
N ASN A 1082 -46.91 19.82 31.78
CA ASN A 1082 -45.68 20.00 31.03
C ASN A 1082 -45.99 19.96 29.52
N PRO A 1083 -45.15 20.53 28.63
CA PRO A 1083 -45.36 20.46 27.19
C PRO A 1083 -45.40 19.01 26.68
N VAL A 1084 -46.38 18.71 25.81
CA VAL A 1084 -46.63 17.36 25.29
C VAL A 1084 -46.23 17.27 23.83
N THR A 1085 -45.33 16.34 23.49
CA THR A 1085 -44.93 16.09 22.11
C THR A 1085 -45.94 15.20 21.37
N TYR A 1086 -46.40 15.67 20.21
CA TYR A 1086 -47.20 14.90 19.25
C TYR A 1086 -46.39 14.61 18.01
N THR A 1087 -46.43 13.38 17.51
CA THR A 1087 -45.75 12.93 16.29
C THR A 1087 -46.77 12.63 15.22
N VAL A 1088 -46.71 13.35 14.09
CA VAL A 1088 -47.46 13.03 12.87
C VAL A 1088 -46.59 12.13 12.00
N THR A 1089 -47.18 11.06 11.46
CA THR A 1089 -46.51 10.11 10.55
C THR A 1089 -47.13 10.24 9.16
N ALA A 1090 -46.32 10.46 8.13
CA ALA A 1090 -46.75 10.47 6.73
C ALA A 1090 -47.00 9.05 6.19
N ALA A 1091 -47.62 8.96 5.01
CA ALA A 1091 -47.84 7.69 4.31
C ALA A 1091 -46.55 7.00 3.82
N ASP A 1092 -45.41 7.72 3.77
CA ASP A 1092 -44.07 7.15 3.54
C ASP A 1092 -43.40 6.64 4.83
N ASN A 1093 -44.10 6.68 5.97
CA ASN A 1093 -43.62 6.45 7.34
C ASN A 1093 -42.64 7.51 7.88
N SER A 1094 -42.35 8.59 7.16
CA SER A 1094 -41.54 9.67 7.69
C SER A 1094 -42.33 10.49 8.72
N THR A 1095 -41.68 10.87 9.82
CA THR A 1095 -42.34 11.54 10.95
C THR A 1095 -42.09 13.06 10.95
N GLN A 1096 -42.93 13.77 11.70
CA GLN A 1096 -42.75 15.16 12.11
C GLN A 1096 -43.27 15.30 13.55
N GLN A 1097 -42.49 15.94 14.43
CA GLN A 1097 -42.90 16.21 15.81
C GLN A 1097 -43.42 17.65 15.97
N TYR A 1098 -44.32 17.85 16.92
CA TYR A 1098 -44.86 19.13 17.39
C TYR A 1098 -44.86 19.17 18.91
N VAL A 1099 -44.51 20.30 19.51
CA VAL A 1099 -44.57 20.50 20.97
C VAL A 1099 -45.82 21.33 21.32
N VAL A 1100 -46.73 20.74 22.11
CA VAL A 1100 -47.97 21.39 22.54
C VAL A 1100 -47.84 21.90 23.97
N THR A 1101 -48.04 23.20 24.17
CA THR A 1101 -47.95 23.88 25.47
C THR A 1101 -49.30 24.47 25.85
N VAL A 1102 -49.73 24.23 27.09
CA VAL A 1102 -50.99 24.76 27.65
C VAL A 1102 -50.67 25.63 28.87
N THR A 1103 -51.25 26.82 28.95
CA THR A 1103 -51.12 27.72 30.11
C THR A 1103 -52.47 28.04 30.74
N VAL A 1104 -52.53 28.13 32.07
CA VAL A 1104 -53.75 28.48 32.82
C VAL A 1104 -53.78 29.99 33.07
N ALA A 1105 -54.92 30.64 32.80
CA ALA A 1105 -55.08 32.08 33.04
C ALA A 1105 -55.04 32.46 34.54
N ALA A 1106 -54.76 33.73 34.85
CA ALA A 1106 -54.53 34.23 36.20
C ALA A 1106 -55.83 34.57 37.00
N ASN A 1107 -55.70 34.73 38.32
CA ASN A 1107 -56.81 34.97 39.25
C ASN A 1107 -57.30 36.45 39.25
N PRO A 1108 -58.61 36.72 39.02
CA PRO A 1108 -59.17 38.07 38.90
C PRO A 1108 -59.65 38.73 40.21
N ALA A 1109 -59.42 38.14 41.40
CA ALA A 1109 -59.95 38.65 42.68
C ALA A 1109 -59.31 39.99 43.15
N LYS A 1110 -60.13 40.93 43.66
CA LYS A 1110 -59.71 42.32 44.00
C LYS A 1110 -60.64 43.09 44.96
N ALA A 1111 -61.17 42.42 46.00
CA ALA A 1111 -62.03 43.04 47.01
C ALA A 1111 -61.22 43.64 48.18
N ILE A 1112 -61.72 44.71 48.84
CA ILE A 1112 -61.31 45.05 50.21
C ILE A 1112 -62.33 44.42 51.16
N THR A 1113 -61.86 43.71 52.19
CA THR A 1113 -62.70 42.97 53.15
C THR A 1113 -62.63 43.52 54.57
N GLY A 1114 -61.71 44.46 54.85
CA GLY A 1114 -61.63 45.13 56.16
C GLY A 1114 -60.77 46.39 56.12
N PHE A 1115 -61.10 47.37 56.96
CA PHE A 1115 -60.37 48.64 57.11
C PHE A 1115 -60.58 49.20 58.52
N ALA A 1116 -59.53 49.52 59.27
CA ALA A 1116 -59.64 50.01 60.65
C ALA A 1116 -58.46 50.90 61.10
N PHE A 1117 -58.71 51.84 61.99
CA PHE A 1117 -57.68 52.60 62.71
C PHE A 1117 -57.43 51.99 64.09
N ASN A 1118 -56.59 50.96 64.14
CA ASN A 1118 -56.28 50.20 65.35
C ASN A 1118 -55.43 50.96 66.39
N GLY A 1119 -54.78 52.06 65.98
CA GLY A 1119 -53.99 52.93 66.85
C GLY A 1119 -54.77 54.04 67.58
N LEU A 1120 -56.10 54.05 67.46
CA LEU A 1120 -56.97 54.96 68.22
C LEU A 1120 -57.53 54.26 69.47
N THR A 1121 -57.93 55.05 70.47
CA THR A 1121 -58.54 54.53 71.70
C THR A 1121 -59.92 55.18 71.92
N PRO A 1122 -61.04 54.45 71.77
CA PRO A 1122 -61.13 53.07 71.26
C PRO A 1122 -60.75 52.96 69.78
N ALA A 1123 -60.38 51.75 69.36
CA ALA A 1123 -60.06 51.46 67.95
C ALA A 1123 -61.30 51.63 67.06
N VAL A 1124 -61.11 52.18 65.87
CA VAL A 1124 -62.22 52.55 64.97
C VAL A 1124 -62.21 51.66 63.72
N THR A 1125 -63.15 50.73 63.63
CA THR A 1125 -63.36 49.89 62.44
C THR A 1125 -64.32 50.57 61.46
N GLY A 1126 -64.01 50.49 60.16
CA GLY A 1126 -64.82 51.09 59.10
C GLY A 1126 -65.85 50.15 58.50
N ALA A 1127 -67.02 50.69 58.17
CA ALA A 1127 -68.02 49.98 57.39
C ALA A 1127 -67.59 49.95 55.92
N VAL A 1128 -67.19 48.76 55.43
CA VAL A 1128 -66.84 48.54 54.02
C VAL A 1128 -68.10 48.21 53.23
N ASN A 1129 -68.41 49.01 52.21
CA ASN A 1129 -69.49 48.76 51.27
C ASN A 1129 -68.93 48.26 49.94
N GLU A 1130 -68.96 46.93 49.76
CA GLU A 1130 -68.38 46.24 48.60
C GLU A 1130 -69.14 46.49 47.29
N SER A 1131 -70.42 46.89 47.32
CA SER A 1131 -71.18 47.23 46.11
C SER A 1131 -71.00 48.70 45.71
N ALA A 1132 -70.92 49.62 46.67
CA ALA A 1132 -70.67 51.05 46.42
C ALA A 1132 -69.18 51.42 46.33
N LYS A 1133 -68.27 50.48 46.63
CA LYS A 1133 -66.81 50.70 46.70
C LYS A 1133 -66.42 51.88 47.60
N THR A 1134 -67.07 51.98 48.76
CA THR A 1134 -66.83 53.03 49.75
C THR A 1134 -66.58 52.46 51.13
N ILE A 1135 -65.84 53.20 51.95
CA ILE A 1135 -65.52 52.85 53.34
C ILE A 1135 -65.73 54.09 54.20
N ALA A 1136 -66.48 53.98 55.31
CA ALA A 1136 -66.79 55.11 56.19
C ALA A 1136 -66.39 54.84 57.64
N LEU A 1137 -65.75 55.82 58.28
CA LEU A 1137 -65.31 55.79 59.69
C LEU A 1137 -65.67 57.10 60.41
N THR A 1138 -65.97 57.02 61.71
CA THR A 1138 -66.10 58.19 62.59
C THR A 1138 -65.13 58.05 63.77
N VAL A 1139 -64.26 59.04 63.95
CA VAL A 1139 -63.21 59.06 64.98
C VAL A 1139 -63.57 60.00 66.15
N PRO A 1140 -62.99 59.79 67.35
CA PRO A 1140 -63.27 60.62 68.53
C PRO A 1140 -63.01 62.12 68.31
N TYR A 1141 -63.72 62.98 69.04
CA TYR A 1141 -63.50 64.43 69.05
C TYR A 1141 -62.03 64.76 69.38
N GLY A 1142 -61.44 65.69 68.64
CA GLY A 1142 -60.02 66.06 68.78
C GLY A 1142 -59.01 65.13 68.11
N THR A 1143 -59.44 64.04 67.45
CA THR A 1143 -58.54 63.17 66.67
C THR A 1143 -57.92 63.95 65.50
N ASN A 1144 -56.59 63.97 65.40
CA ASN A 1144 -55.91 64.51 64.23
C ASN A 1144 -56.06 63.55 63.03
N VAL A 1145 -56.78 63.98 61.98
CA VAL A 1145 -57.04 63.18 60.77
C VAL A 1145 -55.94 63.26 59.71
N THR A 1146 -54.92 64.14 59.87
CA THR A 1146 -53.91 64.38 58.81
C THR A 1146 -52.83 63.31 58.68
N ALA A 1147 -52.75 62.35 59.61
CA ALA A 1147 -51.72 61.32 59.64
C ALA A 1147 -52.20 59.99 60.26
N LEU A 1148 -53.44 59.56 59.97
CA LEU A 1148 -53.98 58.30 60.50
C LEU A 1148 -53.37 57.09 59.78
N VAL A 1149 -53.12 56.01 60.54
CA VAL A 1149 -52.53 54.76 60.04
C VAL A 1149 -53.60 53.66 60.00
N PRO A 1150 -54.10 53.26 58.81
CA PRO A 1150 -55.09 52.21 58.68
C PRO A 1150 -54.47 50.80 58.58
N THR A 1151 -55.14 49.82 59.16
CA THR A 1151 -54.98 48.40 58.87
C THR A 1151 -56.03 47.99 57.84
N ILE A 1152 -55.61 47.31 56.76
CA ILE A 1152 -56.44 46.98 55.59
C ILE A 1152 -56.32 45.49 55.26
N THR A 1153 -57.43 44.86 54.89
CA THR A 1153 -57.50 43.45 54.45
C THR A 1153 -58.13 43.38 53.05
N HIS A 1154 -57.57 42.59 52.13
CA HIS A 1154 -58.03 42.50 50.73
C HIS A 1154 -57.83 41.10 50.13
N THR A 1155 -58.50 40.81 49.01
CA THR A 1155 -58.37 39.55 48.26
C THR A 1155 -57.53 39.63 46.98
N GLY A 1156 -57.11 40.84 46.58
CA GLY A 1156 -56.16 41.02 45.47
C GLY A 1156 -54.70 40.79 45.88
N ALA A 1157 -53.82 40.72 44.87
CA ALA A 1157 -52.38 40.56 45.02
C ALA A 1157 -51.70 41.74 45.74
N SER A 1158 -52.26 42.95 45.65
CA SER A 1158 -51.76 44.13 46.40
C SER A 1158 -52.85 45.20 46.62
N VAL A 1159 -52.58 46.14 47.54
CA VAL A 1159 -53.35 47.38 47.71
C VAL A 1159 -52.42 48.60 47.80
N SER A 1160 -52.83 49.71 47.18
CA SER A 1160 -52.10 50.99 47.21
C SER A 1160 -53.06 52.18 47.46
N PRO A 1161 -52.83 53.04 48.48
CA PRO A 1161 -51.75 52.97 49.46
C PRO A 1161 -51.76 51.67 50.29
N SER A 1162 -50.60 51.27 50.80
CA SER A 1162 -50.45 50.05 51.58
C SER A 1162 -51.10 50.14 52.96
N SER A 1163 -51.50 48.98 53.49
CA SER A 1163 -51.82 48.80 54.91
C SER A 1163 -50.63 49.27 55.78
N GLY A 1164 -50.89 50.00 56.85
CA GLY A 1164 -49.86 50.56 57.73
C GLY A 1164 -49.24 51.90 57.28
N ALA A 1165 -49.59 52.43 56.10
CA ALA A 1165 -49.08 53.74 55.65
C ALA A 1165 -49.93 54.90 56.21
N ALA A 1166 -49.30 55.85 56.91
CA ALA A 1166 -49.98 57.06 57.37
C ALA A 1166 -50.56 57.89 56.21
N LYS A 1167 -51.80 58.37 56.36
CA LYS A 1167 -52.48 59.21 55.36
C LYS A 1167 -53.31 60.33 56.00
N ASP A 1168 -53.48 61.38 55.22
CA ASP A 1168 -54.37 62.50 55.50
C ASP A 1168 -55.79 62.17 55.02
N PHE A 1169 -56.73 62.09 55.96
CA PHE A 1169 -58.15 61.84 55.70
C PHE A 1169 -59.03 63.09 55.86
N THR A 1170 -58.44 64.29 55.81
CA THR A 1170 -59.18 65.57 55.74
C THR A 1170 -60.07 65.63 54.50
N ASN A 1171 -59.68 64.92 53.43
CA ASN A 1171 -60.50 64.60 52.26
C ASN A 1171 -60.61 63.07 52.09
N PRO A 1172 -61.59 62.54 51.34
CA PRO A 1172 -61.68 61.10 51.08
C PRO A 1172 -60.45 60.57 50.35
N VAL A 1173 -59.89 59.44 50.83
CA VAL A 1173 -58.67 58.82 50.31
C VAL A 1173 -59.02 57.61 49.44
N THR A 1174 -58.49 57.56 48.21
CA THR A 1174 -58.70 56.42 47.31
C THR A 1174 -57.65 55.33 47.54
N TYR A 1175 -58.10 54.09 47.68
CA TYR A 1175 -57.29 52.87 47.76
C TYR A 1175 -57.57 51.99 46.54
N THR A 1176 -56.53 51.52 45.86
CA THR A 1176 -56.61 50.66 44.67
C THR A 1176 -56.10 49.26 45.01
N VAL A 1177 -56.96 48.24 44.85
CA VAL A 1177 -56.57 46.83 44.91
C VAL A 1177 -56.25 46.34 43.50
N MET A 1178 -55.19 45.53 43.35
CA MET A 1178 -54.82 44.90 42.08
C MET A 1178 -54.94 43.38 42.19
N ALA A 1179 -55.53 42.73 41.19
CA ALA A 1179 -55.65 41.29 41.04
C ALA A 1179 -54.39 40.67 40.39
N ALA A 1180 -54.29 39.34 40.38
CA ALA A 1180 -53.16 38.63 39.76
C ALA A 1180 -53.22 38.63 38.22
N ASP A 1181 -54.37 38.95 37.63
CA ASP A 1181 -54.54 39.26 36.20
C ASP A 1181 -54.17 40.74 35.84
N ASN A 1182 -53.62 41.49 36.81
CA ASN A 1182 -53.32 42.94 36.75
C ASN A 1182 -54.54 43.87 36.64
N SER A 1183 -55.77 43.37 36.67
CA SER A 1183 -56.96 44.22 36.74
C SER A 1183 -57.08 44.88 38.12
N THR A 1184 -57.65 46.09 38.18
CA THR A 1184 -57.69 46.91 39.40
C THR A 1184 -59.11 47.27 39.84
N GLN A 1185 -59.27 47.58 41.12
CA GLN A 1185 -60.51 48.08 41.72
C GLN A 1185 -60.19 49.17 42.74
N GLN A 1186 -60.84 50.33 42.61
CA GLN A 1186 -60.69 51.45 43.55
C GLN A 1186 -61.78 51.44 44.62
N TYR A 1187 -61.46 51.97 45.80
CA TYR A 1187 -62.33 52.19 46.96
C TYR A 1187 -62.10 53.60 47.51
N SER A 1188 -63.16 54.33 47.88
CA SER A 1188 -63.03 55.66 48.51
C SER A 1188 -63.29 55.60 50.02
N VAL A 1189 -62.33 56.04 50.83
CA VAL A 1189 -62.37 56.01 52.30
C VAL A 1189 -62.64 57.41 52.85
N ARG A 1190 -63.70 57.58 53.64
CA ARG A 1190 -64.07 58.86 54.28
C ARG A 1190 -64.05 58.74 55.80
N VAL A 1191 -63.47 59.75 56.45
CA VAL A 1191 -63.39 59.87 57.92
C VAL A 1191 -64.14 61.12 58.39
N THR A 1192 -64.76 61.05 59.57
CA THR A 1192 -65.46 62.19 60.20
C THR A 1192 -65.13 62.25 61.69
N ILE A 1193 -65.13 63.45 62.29
CA ILE A 1193 -64.79 63.67 63.71
C ILE A 1193 -66.09 63.87 64.52
N ALA A 1194 -66.21 63.24 65.68
CA ALA A 1194 -67.34 63.41 66.60
C ALA A 1194 -67.39 64.79 67.28
N ALA A 1195 -68.54 65.18 67.86
CA ALA A 1195 -68.75 66.49 68.52
C ALA A 1195 -68.54 66.45 70.05
N MET A 1196 -68.41 67.63 70.67
CA MET A 1196 -68.18 67.80 72.12
C MET A 1196 -69.49 68.05 72.89
N ASN A 1197 -69.67 67.34 74.01
CA ASN A 1197 -70.82 67.51 74.93
C ASN A 1197 -70.43 68.32 76.18
N ALA A 1198 -71.41 68.99 76.79
CA ALA A 1198 -71.25 69.71 78.06
C ALA A 1198 -71.35 68.78 79.29
N PRO A 1199 -70.68 69.09 80.43
CA PRO A 1199 -70.71 68.26 81.63
C PRO A 1199 -72.02 68.38 82.43
N SER A 1200 -72.36 67.30 83.14
CA SER A 1200 -73.54 67.19 84.02
C SER A 1200 -73.43 68.05 85.28
N ALA A 1201 -74.57 68.30 85.95
CA ALA A 1201 -74.59 68.87 87.30
C ALA A 1201 -73.99 67.89 88.35
N PRO A 1202 -73.36 68.39 89.43
CA PRO A 1202 -72.84 67.55 90.51
C PRO A 1202 -73.95 66.84 91.28
N VAL A 1203 -73.64 65.64 91.79
CA VAL A 1203 -74.62 64.68 92.35
C VAL A 1203 -74.26 64.29 93.78
N ILE A 1204 -75.28 63.99 94.59
CA ILE A 1204 -75.19 63.75 96.05
C ILE A 1204 -74.71 65.01 96.78
N GLN A 1205 -75.60 65.98 96.95
CA GLN A 1205 -75.37 67.12 97.85
C GLN A 1205 -75.91 66.78 99.24
N SER A 1206 -75.05 66.79 100.26
CA SER A 1206 -75.46 66.66 101.65
C SER A 1206 -74.91 67.81 102.49
N ALA A 1207 -75.79 68.47 103.24
CA ALA A 1207 -75.44 69.52 104.19
C ALA A 1207 -75.76 69.04 105.62
N ILE A 1208 -74.76 69.06 106.51
CA ILE A 1208 -74.90 68.63 107.90
C ILE A 1208 -74.55 69.81 108.81
N GLY A 1209 -75.47 70.16 109.70
CA GLY A 1209 -75.30 71.24 110.67
C GLY A 1209 -74.77 70.74 112.02
N GLY A 1210 -73.94 71.57 112.66
CA GLY A 1210 -73.52 71.44 114.05
C GLY A 1210 -73.52 72.81 114.74
N ASP A 1211 -72.94 72.90 115.94
CA ASP A 1211 -72.95 74.11 116.76
C ASP A 1211 -72.22 75.30 116.08
N GLY A 1212 -72.99 76.10 115.32
CA GLY A 1212 -72.52 77.30 114.63
C GLY A 1212 -71.87 77.08 113.26
N GLN A 1213 -71.85 75.86 112.71
CA GLN A 1213 -71.26 75.56 111.40
C GLN A 1213 -72.08 74.56 110.58
N VAL A 1214 -71.91 74.59 109.25
CA VAL A 1214 -72.51 73.65 108.29
C VAL A 1214 -71.42 73.14 107.35
N THR A 1215 -71.27 71.83 107.23
CA THR A 1215 -70.43 71.18 106.21
C THR A 1215 -71.30 70.80 105.02
N ILE A 1216 -70.83 71.04 103.79
CA ILE A 1216 -71.51 70.69 102.53
C ILE A 1216 -70.56 69.82 101.72
N GLU A 1217 -70.97 68.61 101.36
CA GLU A 1217 -70.19 67.69 100.52
C GLU A 1217 -70.91 67.42 99.19
N TRP A 1218 -70.15 67.25 98.10
CA TRP A 1218 -70.66 66.82 96.79
C TRP A 1218 -69.63 66.04 95.96
N ASN A 1219 -70.09 65.17 95.05
CA ASN A 1219 -69.17 64.49 94.12
C ASN A 1219 -68.69 65.44 93.01
N PRO A 1220 -67.38 65.53 92.73
CA PRO A 1220 -66.85 66.36 91.65
C PRO A 1220 -67.10 65.73 90.28
N VAL A 1221 -67.57 66.55 89.33
CA VAL A 1221 -67.79 66.18 87.93
C VAL A 1221 -66.48 66.30 87.15
N THR A 1222 -66.16 65.29 86.34
CA THR A 1222 -64.98 65.27 85.46
C THR A 1222 -65.02 66.45 84.47
N ALA A 1223 -63.86 67.07 84.23
CA ALA A 1223 -63.67 68.25 83.39
C ALA A 1223 -64.28 69.58 83.89
N ALA A 1224 -64.85 69.66 85.10
CA ALA A 1224 -65.15 70.94 85.74
C ALA A 1224 -63.86 71.66 86.20
N ALA A 1225 -63.76 72.97 85.93
CA ALA A 1225 -62.62 73.81 86.35
C ALA A 1225 -62.72 74.31 87.81
N GLY A 1226 -63.93 74.37 88.35
CA GLY A 1226 -64.24 74.80 89.71
C GLY A 1226 -65.75 74.87 89.99
N TYR A 1227 -66.11 75.22 91.21
CA TYR A 1227 -67.48 75.34 91.72
C TYR A 1227 -67.70 76.68 92.42
N ASN A 1228 -68.92 77.23 92.36
CA ASN A 1228 -69.34 78.42 93.11
C ASN A 1228 -70.45 78.00 94.09
N ILE A 1229 -70.37 78.48 95.34
CA ILE A 1229 -71.26 78.09 96.43
C ILE A 1229 -72.13 79.28 96.86
N TYR A 1230 -73.43 79.06 97.03
CA TYR A 1230 -74.41 80.08 97.40
C TYR A 1230 -75.34 79.55 98.51
N MET A 1231 -75.72 80.40 99.46
CA MET A 1231 -76.69 80.10 100.52
C MET A 1231 -77.99 80.85 100.26
N SER A 1232 -79.11 80.13 100.24
CA SER A 1232 -80.45 80.70 100.10
C SER A 1232 -81.39 80.13 101.17
N THR A 1233 -82.23 80.99 101.75
CA THR A 1233 -83.39 80.58 102.56
C THR A 1233 -84.60 80.21 101.71
N THR A 1234 -84.56 80.47 100.40
CA THR A 1234 -85.58 80.10 99.41
C THR A 1234 -85.08 78.92 98.56
N PRO A 1235 -85.72 77.73 98.64
CA PRO A 1235 -85.31 76.56 97.87
C PRO A 1235 -85.26 76.81 96.36
N GLY A 1236 -84.23 76.28 95.69
CA GLY A 1236 -84.05 76.41 94.23
C GLY A 1236 -83.52 77.75 93.72
N ALA A 1237 -83.34 78.76 94.58
CA ALA A 1237 -82.75 80.05 94.21
C ALA A 1237 -81.28 80.15 94.66
N TYR A 1238 -80.44 80.82 93.87
CA TYR A 1238 -79.12 81.26 94.31
C TYR A 1238 -79.27 82.51 95.20
N GLY A 1239 -78.84 82.41 96.46
CA GLY A 1239 -78.85 83.53 97.40
C GLY A 1239 -77.47 84.15 97.58
N THR A 1240 -77.10 84.47 98.83
CA THR A 1240 -75.80 85.05 99.18
C THR A 1240 -74.67 84.12 98.76
N ALA A 1241 -73.73 84.59 97.94
CA ALA A 1241 -72.53 83.85 97.58
C ALA A 1241 -71.66 83.60 98.83
N LEU A 1242 -71.25 82.35 99.06
CA LEU A 1242 -70.35 81.97 100.15
C LEU A 1242 -68.87 81.89 99.70
N GLY A 1243 -68.62 81.57 98.43
CA GLY A 1243 -67.27 81.48 97.88
C GLY A 1243 -67.19 80.65 96.60
N SER A 1244 -65.97 80.36 96.16
CA SER A 1244 -65.68 79.47 95.04
C SER A 1244 -64.47 78.58 95.31
N VAL A 1245 -64.44 77.42 94.65
CA VAL A 1245 -63.41 76.40 94.80
C VAL A 1245 -62.89 76.04 93.41
N SER A 1246 -61.60 76.29 93.16
CA SER A 1246 -60.94 76.06 91.86
C SER A 1246 -59.83 75.01 91.98
N ARG A 1247 -59.57 74.28 90.88
CA ARG A 1247 -58.72 73.09 90.91
C ARG A 1247 -57.25 73.40 90.65
N CYS A 1248 -56.41 73.33 91.68
CA CYS A 1248 -54.96 73.11 91.53
C CYS A 1248 -54.67 71.62 91.32
N TYR A 1249 -53.72 71.30 90.44
CA TYR A 1249 -53.29 69.91 90.20
C TYR A 1249 -52.36 69.42 91.32
N GLY A 1250 -52.79 68.44 92.11
CA GLY A 1250 -51.93 67.79 93.12
C GLY A 1250 -52.66 66.80 94.03
N GLU A 1251 -53.59 67.28 94.86
CA GLU A 1251 -54.19 66.55 96.00
C GLU A 1251 -55.72 66.37 95.87
N PRO A 1252 -56.33 65.38 96.56
CA PRO A 1252 -57.77 65.11 96.51
C PRO A 1252 -58.55 65.84 97.61
N TYR A 1253 -59.57 66.61 97.23
CA TYR A 1253 -60.46 67.26 98.20
C TYR A 1253 -61.68 66.40 98.53
N HIS A 1254 -61.65 65.80 99.72
CA HIS A 1254 -62.85 65.56 100.52
C HIS A 1254 -63.03 66.73 101.50
N LYS A 1255 -63.98 67.61 101.20
CA LYS A 1255 -64.88 68.37 102.10
C LYS A 1255 -65.58 69.42 101.25
#